data_AF-A0AAD2H7C9-F1
#
_entry.id   AF-A0AAD2H7C9-F1
#
_cell.length_a   1.000
_cell.length_b   1.000
_cell.length_c   1.000
_cell.angle_alpha   90.00
_cell.angle_beta   90.00
_cell.angle_gamma   90.00
#
_symmetry.space_group_name_H-M   'P 1'
#
loop_
_entity.id
_entity.type
_entity.pdbx_description
1 polymer ?
#
loop_
_entity_poly.entity_id
_entity_poly.type
_entity_poly.pdbx_seq_one_letter_code
_entity_poly.pdbx_strand_id
1 'polypeptide(L)'
;MPNGLVCFTNCLLPQEDGGLIEKDLWIDQDKGIILDAQRTFFERRQRPDRIIDLAGNILSPGLIDIQINGAYGFDFSVYDGDDEAYREGMKLVAEKIVETGVTSLVPTLITQEKSLYPKILTLLRPYSTRSSATLLGWHAEGPFIDMAKRGAHAPPFLLSAPEGFRSFESAYGSENLLDKEDWLMDNEDQCGVRIITAAPEISGVMDAVEELTKRGIIFSMGHSVASSEIATAAVMQGARLITHLFNAMPQLHHRDPSIIGLLGASPHLSSLNTDFAPPSSPTATSALSGVTSEAFDYKPSTERAPTRPELHLEKGRVAAMAFERPFYDMIVDGIHSHPNSVRLAYTAYPAGCILITDAMKILDPNLRDGIHEWRDGKRFVKEGDKLYLEGTNTLAGSVVTLDACVRNFSRFTGCSLGEAIKCATFNPARCLGIDNKKGTLRAGADADLTVFDRQGNVVINRVALSASEDSALVKALIALSNDSKKKRLVTSSKYAAPADPSIEVTSWKMNEFKYYEVPSPFPTLARGIFTTEDGNGVHRIVARGYDKFFNVGEVGWTTKRALEDHTTGPYTLSLKSNGCIIFIAALTPEKLLITSKHSIGPATDGMKVSHADAGEKWLRKYLEEKGRTESDLANVLWMNNWTAVAELCDDSFEEHVLGYPPELTGLHLHGINESTKAFKTLPHEQVDAFAKEWGFITTASLQLPTIAAVREFTDECAKTGTWNGVPIEGFVVRTHVGEPPAGSHPRNGPPYSVGSTFFFKVKFDEPYMMYRDWRELTKQLLTMRGGPMGKNPMAVGKLSKNKIRRAETKAYVNWVIEEIQRNPTAFLEYGNNKGIVAVRERFLGSADGHSASLDGSLPLSTAKIEYGKTIILPVAIPGCGKTAVSVALSHIFGFAHTQSDDVRAKKPAPVFIKNVFDLLKKHDVVIADKNNHLKMHREALRTTAASFPQPVRLLALHWGLDDYPPAEIHRICADRVLQRGENHQTLLPDASQAHEQVLWSFITKSEPLASDEVDEIVEMSAHDDLEASVIRAVKGCVQILGLPEPTPTKIQGALDYVRRYKPAKTGQAPTKIKGKPRYFAFLPEIALEPLLEPLLGGIPFWRAVKSRVTNRTHVTLIHQSALPGLQRFWNQCKSLHELSTTPPTFKLQLGHVVWNDRIMALTVDAVALEQEGAGGQHGAEFVSQIPEEARQRLHITVATRDGSVAPVEAKTMVENWRLDHSTAHSLPLGDVTATGRVKGLQA
;
A
#
# COMPACT_ATOMS: atom_id res chain seq x y z
N MET A 1 18.80 37.92 7.70
CA MET A 1 18.59 36.48 7.46
C MET A 1 18.54 35.79 8.81
N PRO A 2 17.91 34.62 8.94
CA PRO A 2 18.10 33.77 10.11
C PRO A 2 19.59 33.49 10.32
N ASN A 3 20.00 33.36 11.58
CA ASN A 3 21.40 33.19 11.98
C ASN A 3 21.82 31.72 12.14
N GLY A 4 20.94 30.77 11.83
CA GLY A 4 21.18 29.32 11.92
C GLY A 4 21.20 28.76 13.35
N LEU A 5 21.02 29.59 14.37
CA LEU A 5 21.14 29.17 15.76
C LEU A 5 19.83 28.57 16.29
N VAL A 6 19.92 27.36 16.82
CA VAL A 6 18.82 26.64 17.47
C VAL A 6 19.19 26.38 18.93
N CYS A 7 18.24 26.59 19.84
CA CYS A 7 18.37 26.25 21.25
C CYS A 7 17.30 25.22 21.63
N PHE A 8 17.74 24.11 22.20
CA PHE A 8 16.87 23.16 22.88
C PHE A 8 16.78 23.54 24.36
N THR A 9 15.58 23.62 24.89
CA THR A 9 15.25 24.06 26.26
C THR A 9 14.38 23.04 26.95
N ASN A 10 14.30 23.10 28.29
CA ASN A 10 13.49 22.19 29.10
C ASN A 10 13.83 20.71 28.77
N CYS A 11 15.11 20.38 28.86
CA CYS A 11 15.64 19.06 28.52
C CYS A 11 16.69 18.59 29.53
N LEU A 12 16.82 17.26 29.61
CA LEU A 12 17.89 16.60 30.36
C LEU A 12 19.05 16.23 29.43
N LEU A 13 20.26 16.66 29.76
CA LEU A 13 21.48 16.37 29.00
C LEU A 13 22.28 15.26 29.72
N PRO A 14 22.53 14.10 29.08
CA PRO A 14 23.42 13.08 29.63
C PRO A 14 24.86 13.59 29.66
N GLN A 15 25.52 13.34 30.77
CA GLN A 15 26.90 13.74 31.05
C GLN A 15 27.85 12.55 30.91
N GLU A 16 29.14 12.84 30.74
CA GLU A 16 30.18 11.83 30.49
C GLU A 16 30.48 10.92 31.70
N ASP A 17 30.01 11.30 32.90
CA ASP A 17 30.00 10.44 34.08
C ASP A 17 28.82 9.44 34.07
N GLY A 18 27.72 9.77 33.39
CA GLY A 18 26.45 9.03 33.34
C GLY A 18 25.27 9.79 33.95
N GLY A 19 25.49 10.95 34.57
CA GLY A 19 24.44 11.79 35.15
C GLY A 19 23.54 12.43 34.10
N LEU A 20 22.33 12.83 34.49
CA LEU A 20 21.41 13.65 33.70
C LEU A 20 21.25 15.01 34.37
N ILE A 21 21.53 16.11 33.65
CA ILE A 21 21.38 17.48 34.16
C ILE A 21 20.34 18.25 33.36
N GLU A 22 19.53 19.08 34.02
CA GLU A 22 18.61 19.99 33.34
C GLU A 22 19.37 21.23 32.85
N LYS A 23 19.49 21.40 31.53
CA LYS A 23 20.27 22.49 30.92
C LYS A 23 19.93 22.65 29.43
N ASP A 24 19.88 23.89 28.96
CA ASP A 24 19.72 24.20 27.53
C ASP A 24 20.95 23.77 26.70
N LEU A 25 20.71 23.32 25.46
CA LEU A 25 21.75 23.02 24.46
C LEU A 25 21.61 23.91 23.23
N TRP A 26 22.69 24.56 22.81
CA TRP A 26 22.71 25.45 21.64
C TRP A 26 23.48 24.80 20.50
N ILE A 27 22.98 24.93 19.27
CA ILE A 27 23.65 24.45 18.05
C ILE A 27 23.66 25.52 16.96
N ASP A 28 24.63 25.40 16.06
CA ASP A 28 24.70 26.08 14.77
C ASP A 28 24.23 25.08 13.70
N GLN A 29 22.95 25.14 13.30
CA GLN A 29 22.36 24.12 12.43
C GLN A 29 23.01 24.11 11.03
N ASP A 30 23.52 25.26 10.58
CA ASP A 30 24.07 25.43 9.23
C ASP A 30 25.50 24.87 9.14
N LYS A 31 26.22 24.83 10.27
CA LYS A 31 27.52 24.17 10.42
C LYS A 31 27.43 22.75 10.99
N GLY A 32 26.29 22.37 11.59
CA GLY A 32 26.11 21.08 12.24
C GLY A 32 26.95 20.90 13.51
N ILE A 33 27.15 21.95 14.31
CA ILE A 33 27.99 21.88 15.53
C ILE A 33 27.29 22.38 16.79
N ILE A 34 27.67 21.82 17.94
CA ILE A 34 27.26 22.25 19.27
C ILE A 34 28.01 23.53 19.67
N LEU A 35 27.33 24.48 20.30
CA LEU A 35 27.87 25.77 20.70
C LEU A 35 27.92 25.94 22.21
N ASP A 36 28.93 26.70 22.66
CA ASP A 36 28.89 27.32 23.98
C ASP A 36 27.85 28.45 23.98
N ALA A 37 26.76 28.24 24.73
CA ALA A 37 25.66 29.19 24.88
C ALA A 37 26.10 30.52 25.50
N GLN A 38 26.96 30.47 26.53
CA GLN A 38 27.44 31.67 27.23
C GLN A 38 28.32 32.49 26.28
N ARG A 39 29.25 31.84 25.58
CA ARG A 39 30.13 32.49 24.61
C ARG A 39 29.35 33.10 23.44
N THR A 40 28.37 32.37 22.91
CA THR A 40 27.53 32.83 21.79
C THR A 40 26.65 34.01 22.19
N PHE A 41 26.06 33.98 23.39
CA PHE A 41 25.22 35.06 23.88
C PHE A 41 26.01 36.31 24.29
N PHE A 42 27.09 36.17 25.08
CA PHE A 42 27.80 37.32 25.64
C PHE A 42 28.90 37.88 24.72
N GLU A 43 29.69 37.03 24.04
CA GLU A 43 30.75 37.52 23.13
C GLU A 43 30.19 37.86 21.74
N ARG A 44 29.47 36.92 21.10
CA ARG A 44 28.95 37.12 19.75
C ARG A 44 27.68 37.99 19.71
N ARG A 45 27.02 38.20 20.86
CA ARG A 45 25.77 38.96 21.01
C ARG A 45 24.64 38.44 20.12
N GLN A 46 24.65 37.13 19.86
CA GLN A 46 23.62 36.44 19.08
C GLN A 46 22.67 35.66 19.99
N ARG A 47 21.43 35.51 19.56
CA ARG A 47 20.40 34.71 20.22
C ARG A 47 19.90 33.62 19.27
N PRO A 48 19.34 32.51 19.76
CA PRO A 48 18.75 31.49 18.92
C PRO A 48 17.54 32.07 18.20
N ASP A 49 17.48 31.92 16.88
CA ASP A 49 16.30 32.30 16.09
C ASP A 49 15.18 31.24 16.21
N ARG A 50 15.55 30.03 16.62
CA ARG A 50 14.61 28.93 16.93
C ARG A 50 14.88 28.42 18.34
N ILE A 51 13.82 28.31 19.13
CA ILE A 51 13.83 27.66 20.45
C ILE A 51 12.90 26.45 20.36
N ILE A 52 13.37 25.31 20.85
CA ILE A 52 12.65 24.04 20.84
C ILE A 52 12.54 23.57 22.29
N ASP A 53 11.33 23.67 22.86
CA ASP A 53 11.00 23.04 24.15
C ASP A 53 10.90 21.52 23.94
N LEU A 54 11.59 20.74 24.76
CA LEU A 54 11.57 19.27 24.70
C LEU A 54 10.68 18.63 25.78
N ALA A 55 9.84 19.40 26.47
CA ALA A 55 8.86 18.93 27.45
C ALA A 55 9.47 18.07 28.58
N GLY A 56 10.71 18.38 28.98
CA GLY A 56 11.48 17.64 29.98
C GLY A 56 12.12 16.36 29.46
N ASN A 57 12.08 16.05 28.16
CA ASN A 57 12.72 14.87 27.57
C ASN A 57 14.26 14.95 27.62
N ILE A 58 14.91 13.81 27.35
CA ILE A 58 16.37 13.70 27.34
C ILE A 58 16.88 14.05 25.94
N LEU A 59 17.82 14.98 25.84
CA LEU A 59 18.53 15.30 24.59
C LEU A 59 19.94 14.72 24.67
N SER A 60 20.14 13.59 24.02
CA SER A 60 21.37 12.81 24.00
C SER A 60 22.25 13.19 22.80
N PRO A 61 23.58 12.98 22.85
CA PRO A 61 24.34 12.69 21.64
C PRO A 61 23.66 11.56 20.86
N GLY A 62 23.76 11.61 19.53
CA GLY A 62 23.27 10.52 18.68
C GLY A 62 23.99 9.20 18.95
N LEU A 63 23.27 8.09 18.83
CA LEU A 63 23.82 6.77 19.16
C LEU A 63 24.83 6.33 18.10
N ILE A 64 25.86 5.60 18.54
CA ILE A 64 26.96 5.10 17.71
C ILE A 64 26.96 3.57 17.75
N ASP A 65 26.61 2.93 16.64
CA ASP A 65 26.63 1.47 16.52
C ASP A 65 27.94 1.00 15.86
N ILE A 66 28.82 0.35 16.62
CA ILE A 66 30.15 -0.05 16.13
C ILE A 66 30.23 -1.47 15.57
N GLN A 67 29.12 -2.23 15.64
CA GLN A 67 29.02 -3.54 15.00
C GLN A 67 27.60 -3.77 14.46
N ILE A 68 27.45 -3.57 13.15
CA ILE A 68 26.20 -3.78 12.41
C ILE A 68 26.48 -4.34 11.02
N ASN A 69 25.92 -5.51 10.73
CA ASN A 69 26.23 -6.30 9.53
C ASN A 69 25.25 -5.98 8.38
N GLY A 70 24.10 -5.38 8.70
CA GLY A 70 23.16 -4.80 7.75
C GLY A 70 21.89 -4.26 8.40
N ALA A 71 21.01 -3.65 7.61
CA ALA A 71 19.64 -3.28 8.00
C ALA A 71 18.78 -3.02 6.75
N TYR A 72 17.46 -2.91 6.91
CA TYR A 72 16.50 -2.49 5.87
C TYR A 72 16.62 -3.24 4.53
N GLY A 73 16.95 -4.53 4.58
CA GLY A 73 17.15 -5.42 3.44
C GLY A 73 18.58 -5.50 2.91
N PHE A 74 19.45 -4.55 3.27
CA PHE A 74 20.82 -4.44 2.77
C PHE A 74 21.86 -5.04 3.71
N ASP A 75 22.88 -5.66 3.14
CA ASP A 75 23.86 -6.52 3.80
C ASP A 75 25.27 -6.07 3.40
N PHE A 76 26.04 -5.50 4.33
CA PHE A 76 27.35 -4.92 4.01
C PHE A 76 28.36 -5.97 3.52
N SER A 77 28.09 -7.27 3.78
CA SER A 77 28.95 -8.39 3.39
C SER A 77 28.63 -8.99 2.01
N VAL A 78 27.62 -8.46 1.29
CA VAL A 78 27.20 -8.97 -0.02
C VAL A 78 27.48 -7.93 -1.11
N TYR A 79 28.25 -8.30 -2.12
CA TYR A 79 28.60 -7.45 -3.26
C TYR A 79 28.44 -8.22 -4.58
N ASP A 80 27.43 -7.84 -5.36
CA ASP A 80 27.03 -8.53 -6.59
C ASP A 80 27.71 -7.99 -7.87
N GLY A 81 28.81 -7.24 -7.73
CA GLY A 81 29.55 -6.68 -8.86
C GLY A 81 29.14 -5.27 -9.31
N ASP A 82 28.17 -4.64 -8.64
CA ASP A 82 27.65 -3.31 -8.95
C ASP A 82 27.94 -2.31 -7.81
N ASP A 83 28.88 -1.40 -8.06
CA ASP A 83 29.25 -0.29 -7.17
C ASP A 83 28.08 0.61 -6.77
N GLU A 84 27.18 0.89 -7.72
CA GLU A 84 26.15 1.91 -7.54
C GLU A 84 24.96 1.34 -6.76
N ALA A 85 24.58 0.09 -7.07
CA ALA A 85 23.62 -0.65 -6.27
C ALA A 85 24.10 -0.82 -4.81
N TYR A 86 25.39 -1.11 -4.60
CA TYR A 86 25.98 -1.19 -3.26
C TYR A 86 25.94 0.16 -2.53
N ARG A 87 26.27 1.28 -3.19
CA ARG A 87 26.19 2.63 -2.61
C ARG A 87 24.77 3.04 -2.23
N GLU A 88 23.78 2.81 -3.09
CA GLU A 88 22.38 3.11 -2.76
C GLU A 88 21.86 2.23 -1.61
N GLY A 89 22.33 0.98 -1.50
CA GLY A 89 22.07 0.13 -0.34
C GLY A 89 22.65 0.67 0.98
N MET A 90 23.92 1.09 0.97
CA MET A 90 24.55 1.75 2.13
C MET A 90 23.79 3.01 2.55
N LYS A 91 23.43 3.84 1.57
CA LYS A 91 22.69 5.09 1.77
C LYS A 91 21.29 4.85 2.32
N LEU A 92 20.57 3.82 1.84
CA LEU A 92 19.28 3.42 2.39
C LEU A 92 19.38 3.10 3.89
N VAL A 93 20.40 2.32 4.29
CA VAL A 93 20.65 2.05 5.73
C VAL A 93 20.92 3.34 6.48
N ALA A 94 21.80 4.20 5.96
CA ALA A 94 22.17 5.46 6.58
C ALA A 94 20.97 6.42 6.78
N GLU A 95 20.09 6.54 5.77
CA GLU A 95 18.88 7.38 5.81
C GLU A 95 17.78 6.81 6.72
N LYS A 96 17.73 5.48 6.90
CA LYS A 96 16.68 4.80 7.68
C LYS A 96 17.03 4.61 9.14
N ILE A 97 18.26 4.22 9.46
CA ILE A 97 18.67 3.84 10.81
C ILE A 97 18.52 4.97 11.85
N VAL A 98 18.48 6.23 11.40
CA VAL A 98 18.19 7.41 12.24
C VAL A 98 16.85 7.31 12.98
N GLU A 99 15.87 6.54 12.48
CA GLU A 99 14.61 6.31 13.20
C GLU A 99 14.79 5.52 14.51
N THR A 100 15.90 4.80 14.64
CA THR A 100 16.32 4.09 15.88
C THR A 100 17.24 4.92 16.78
N GLY A 101 17.45 6.21 16.45
CA GLY A 101 18.32 7.11 17.20
C GLY A 101 19.82 6.97 16.91
N VAL A 102 20.21 6.11 15.97
CA VAL A 102 21.59 5.94 15.50
C VAL A 102 21.93 7.04 14.50
N THR A 103 22.92 7.89 14.84
CA THR A 103 23.43 8.95 13.95
C THR A 103 24.80 8.64 13.38
N SER A 104 25.46 7.60 13.88
CA SER A 104 26.73 7.11 13.33
C SER A 104 26.82 5.60 13.45
N LEU A 105 27.39 4.93 12.44
CA LEU A 105 27.63 3.50 12.48
C LEU A 105 28.96 3.10 11.84
N VAL A 106 29.45 1.92 12.21
CA VAL A 106 30.58 1.25 11.58
C VAL A 106 30.05 -0.02 10.88
N PRO A 107 29.78 0.04 9.56
CA PRO A 107 29.46 -1.13 8.75
C PRO A 107 30.43 -2.30 8.97
N THR A 108 29.88 -3.46 9.31
CA THR A 108 30.65 -4.68 9.59
C THR A 108 30.61 -5.64 8.40
N LEU A 109 31.79 -6.00 7.93
CA LEU A 109 32.04 -7.02 6.93
C LEU A 109 32.50 -8.31 7.63
N ILE A 110 31.65 -9.33 7.66
CA ILE A 110 32.02 -10.65 8.22
C ILE A 110 32.90 -11.43 7.25
N THR A 111 33.55 -12.51 7.73
CA THR A 111 34.37 -13.44 6.95
C THR A 111 33.81 -13.72 5.54
N GLN A 112 34.45 -13.12 4.54
CA GLN A 112 34.14 -13.26 3.12
C GLN A 112 35.30 -13.81 2.28
N GLU A 113 35.03 -14.06 1.00
CA GLU A 113 36.07 -14.40 0.03
C GLU A 113 37.17 -13.33 0.00
N LYS A 114 38.43 -13.77 0.08
CA LYS A 114 39.62 -12.90 0.15
C LYS A 114 39.68 -11.84 -0.97
N SER A 115 39.16 -12.15 -2.16
CA SER A 115 39.16 -11.26 -3.33
C SER A 115 38.26 -10.02 -3.16
N LEU A 116 37.26 -10.07 -2.28
CA LEU A 116 36.23 -9.03 -2.15
C LEU A 116 36.59 -7.92 -1.17
N TYR A 117 37.38 -8.21 -0.12
CA TYR A 117 37.70 -7.21 0.92
C TYR A 117 38.30 -5.91 0.37
N PRO A 118 39.34 -5.90 -0.51
CA PRO A 118 39.95 -4.65 -0.95
C PRO A 118 38.93 -3.72 -1.62
N LYS A 119 37.98 -4.31 -2.36
CA LYS A 119 36.89 -3.61 -3.04
C LYS A 119 35.84 -3.10 -2.06
N ILE A 120 35.33 -3.96 -1.17
CA ILE A 120 34.27 -3.61 -0.22
C ILE A 120 34.77 -2.58 0.80
N LEU A 121 35.95 -2.78 1.39
CA LEU A 121 36.52 -1.83 2.37
C LEU A 121 36.78 -0.44 1.76
N THR A 122 37.09 -0.36 0.46
CA THR A 122 37.18 0.90 -0.28
C THR A 122 35.80 1.57 -0.43
N LEU A 123 34.73 0.82 -0.66
CA LEU A 123 33.35 1.34 -0.72
C LEU A 123 32.84 1.77 0.67
N LEU A 124 33.27 1.08 1.73
CA LEU A 124 33.02 1.42 3.14
C LEU A 124 33.93 2.56 3.69
N ARG A 125 34.65 3.24 2.80
CA ARG A 125 34.57 4.72 2.67
C ARG A 125 33.78 5.48 3.76
N PRO A 126 34.35 6.35 4.62
CA PRO A 126 33.52 7.27 5.42
C PRO A 126 32.55 8.04 4.53
N TYR A 127 31.28 8.09 4.93
CA TYR A 127 30.19 8.63 4.12
C TYR A 127 29.13 9.29 5.00
N SER A 128 28.65 10.47 4.59
CA SER A 128 27.60 11.18 5.30
C SER A 128 26.82 12.09 4.35
N THR A 129 25.54 12.28 4.65
CA THR A 129 24.68 13.28 4.01
C THR A 129 23.97 14.11 5.09
N ARG A 130 23.33 15.22 4.70
CA ARG A 130 22.57 16.08 5.63
C ARG A 130 21.36 15.42 6.29
N SER A 131 20.95 14.24 5.83
CA SER A 131 19.71 13.57 6.25
C SER A 131 19.91 12.09 6.59
N SER A 132 21.16 11.66 6.82
CA SER A 132 21.52 10.27 7.11
C SER A 132 22.44 10.20 8.32
N ALA A 133 22.52 9.03 8.94
CA ALA A 133 23.64 8.69 9.81
C ALA A 133 24.98 8.80 9.05
N THR A 134 26.07 9.06 9.77
CA THR A 134 27.43 8.97 9.27
C THR A 134 27.90 7.51 9.29
N LEU A 135 28.28 6.97 8.14
CA LEU A 135 29.12 5.78 8.08
C LEU A 135 30.54 6.22 8.42
N LEU A 136 31.06 5.77 9.55
CA LEU A 136 32.35 6.21 10.09
C LEU A 136 33.55 5.56 9.39
N GLY A 137 33.33 4.52 8.60
CA GLY A 137 34.37 3.67 8.02
C GLY A 137 33.94 2.21 8.05
N TRP A 138 34.84 1.30 8.44
CA TRP A 138 34.56 -0.14 8.37
C TRP A 138 35.05 -0.94 9.59
N HIS A 139 34.37 -2.06 9.82
CA HIS A 139 34.77 -3.12 10.74
C HIS A 139 34.90 -4.43 9.94
N ALA A 140 36.09 -5.05 9.94
CA ALA A 140 36.30 -6.37 9.38
C ALA A 140 36.24 -7.43 10.50
N GLU A 141 35.23 -8.29 10.47
CA GLU A 141 35.03 -9.35 11.46
C GLU A 141 35.49 -10.71 10.88
N GLY A 142 36.75 -11.05 11.14
CA GLY A 142 37.46 -12.08 10.40
C GLY A 142 38.09 -11.54 9.09
N PRO A 143 38.84 -12.37 8.36
CA PRO A 143 38.75 -13.84 8.36
C PRO A 143 39.71 -14.56 9.31
N PHE A 144 40.56 -13.84 10.04
CA PHE A 144 41.60 -14.38 10.92
C PHE A 144 41.08 -14.81 12.30
N ILE A 145 40.13 -15.76 12.32
CA ILE A 145 39.41 -16.19 13.52
C ILE A 145 39.45 -17.72 13.71
N ASP A 146 39.19 -18.19 14.93
CA ASP A 146 39.30 -19.62 15.27
C ASP A 146 38.12 -20.46 14.77
N MET A 147 38.43 -21.62 14.19
CA MET A 147 37.45 -22.52 13.58
C MET A 147 36.45 -23.15 14.58
N ALA A 148 36.83 -23.32 15.85
CA ALA A 148 35.92 -23.79 16.90
C ALA A 148 35.03 -22.66 17.44
N LYS A 149 35.36 -21.39 17.15
CA LYS A 149 34.64 -20.19 17.61
C LYS A 149 34.08 -19.30 16.50
N ARG A 150 34.22 -19.69 15.23
CA ARG A 150 33.70 -19.02 14.03
C ARG A 150 32.22 -18.56 14.04
N GLY A 151 31.37 -19.03 14.95
CA GLY A 151 29.94 -18.69 14.94
C GLY A 151 29.28 -18.94 13.58
N ALA A 152 28.69 -17.88 13.00
CA ALA A 152 28.05 -17.88 11.68
C ALA A 152 29.02 -17.70 10.48
N HIS A 153 30.32 -17.51 10.73
CA HIS A 153 31.32 -17.23 9.69
C HIS A 153 31.61 -18.47 8.85
N ALA A 154 31.74 -18.29 7.53
CA ALA A 154 31.87 -19.37 6.56
C ALA A 154 33.23 -20.09 6.70
N PRO A 155 33.27 -21.40 7.05
CA PRO A 155 34.51 -22.14 7.23
C PRO A 155 35.51 -22.09 6.06
N PRO A 156 35.09 -22.15 4.77
CA PRO A 156 36.02 -22.13 3.64
C PRO A 156 36.83 -20.84 3.47
N PHE A 157 36.42 -19.75 4.13
CA PHE A 157 37.02 -18.42 4.00
C PHE A 157 37.87 -18.00 5.20
N LEU A 158 38.01 -18.87 6.22
CA LEU A 158 38.88 -18.62 7.37
C LEU A 158 40.35 -18.67 6.96
N LEU A 159 41.16 -17.71 7.44
CA LEU A 159 42.58 -17.58 7.12
C LEU A 159 43.46 -17.62 8.37
N SER A 160 44.70 -18.05 8.21
CA SER A 160 45.80 -17.78 9.14
C SER A 160 46.67 -16.63 8.61
N ALA A 161 47.55 -16.09 9.46
CA ALA A 161 48.41 -14.95 9.12
C ALA A 161 49.92 -15.32 9.17
N PRO A 162 50.40 -16.32 8.39
CA PRO A 162 51.77 -16.85 8.51
C PRO A 162 52.89 -15.84 8.19
N GLU A 163 52.56 -14.70 7.56
CA GLU A 163 53.51 -13.60 7.29
C GLU A 163 53.23 -12.36 8.17
N GLY A 164 52.54 -12.53 9.30
CA GLY A 164 52.15 -11.45 10.21
C GLY A 164 51.31 -10.40 9.48
N PHE A 165 51.65 -9.11 9.67
CA PHE A 165 50.97 -7.97 9.03
C PHE A 165 50.81 -8.11 7.50
N ARG A 166 51.76 -8.72 6.79
CA ARG A 166 51.64 -8.91 5.33
C ARG A 166 50.48 -9.82 4.92
N SER A 167 50.07 -10.74 5.79
CA SER A 167 48.87 -11.54 5.54
C SER A 167 47.59 -10.70 5.61
N PHE A 168 47.57 -9.66 6.46
CA PHE A 168 46.49 -8.68 6.54
C PHE A 168 46.48 -7.78 5.29
N GLU A 169 47.63 -7.26 4.85
CA GLU A 169 47.73 -6.52 3.58
C GLU A 169 47.24 -7.34 2.38
N SER A 170 47.64 -8.62 2.33
CA SER A 170 47.24 -9.53 1.27
C SER A 170 45.74 -9.84 1.28
N ALA A 171 45.07 -9.75 2.43
CA ALA A 171 43.62 -9.99 2.54
C ALA A 171 42.78 -8.73 2.34
N TYR A 172 43.13 -7.61 2.99
CA TYR A 172 42.32 -6.40 3.03
C TYR A 172 42.73 -5.33 2.00
N GLY A 173 43.87 -5.51 1.32
CA GLY A 173 44.48 -4.50 0.47
C GLY A 173 45.34 -3.53 1.28
N SER A 174 46.58 -3.31 0.86
CA SER A 174 47.53 -2.39 1.51
C SER A 174 46.99 -0.95 1.57
N GLU A 175 46.19 -0.55 0.58
CA GLU A 175 45.51 0.74 0.48
C GLU A 175 44.47 0.98 1.57
N ASN A 176 43.92 -0.08 2.19
CA ASN A 176 42.99 0.02 3.31
C ASN A 176 43.71 0.01 4.68
N LEU A 177 44.97 -0.46 4.72
CA LEU A 177 45.81 -0.54 5.91
C LEU A 177 46.90 0.55 5.95
N LEU A 178 46.73 1.63 5.18
CA LEU A 178 47.63 2.78 5.19
C LEU A 178 47.76 3.40 6.59
N ASP A 179 48.90 4.06 6.81
CA ASP A 179 49.17 4.81 8.04
C ASP A 179 48.12 5.89 8.27
N LYS A 180 47.90 6.23 9.55
CA LYS A 180 46.76 7.06 9.98
C LYS A 180 46.73 8.44 9.31
N GLU A 181 47.90 9.03 9.05
CA GLU A 181 48.01 10.34 8.39
C GLU A 181 47.65 10.24 6.89
N ASP A 182 48.18 9.25 6.18
CA ASP A 182 47.90 9.02 4.75
C ASP A 182 46.42 8.68 4.49
N TRP A 183 45.79 7.91 5.39
CA TRP A 183 44.36 7.58 5.31
C TRP A 183 43.44 8.82 5.48
N LEU A 184 43.94 9.92 6.06
CA LEU A 184 43.18 11.17 6.27
C LEU A 184 43.43 12.24 5.19
N MET A 185 44.37 12.03 4.27
CA MET A 185 44.80 13.07 3.32
C MET A 185 43.97 13.14 2.02
N ASP A 186 43.05 12.21 1.78
CA ASP A 186 42.39 11.99 0.47
C ASP A 186 41.14 12.89 0.21
N ASN A 187 41.04 14.02 0.94
CA ASN A 187 40.02 15.08 0.95
C ASN A 187 38.79 14.88 1.88
N GLU A 188 38.39 16.00 2.49
CA GLU A 188 37.29 16.22 3.47
C GLU A 188 37.52 15.72 4.91
N ASP A 189 37.13 16.54 5.90
CA ASP A 189 37.43 16.45 7.36
C ASP A 189 36.81 15.24 8.12
N GLN A 190 36.46 14.17 7.42
CA GLN A 190 35.73 13.01 7.96
C GLN A 190 36.66 12.02 8.67
N CYS A 191 36.22 11.50 9.82
CA CYS A 191 37.04 10.61 10.63
C CYS A 191 36.90 9.15 10.15
N GLY A 192 37.92 8.63 9.48
CA GLY A 192 37.96 7.25 9.00
C GLY A 192 38.29 6.22 10.08
N VAL A 193 37.26 5.61 10.65
CA VAL A 193 37.32 4.52 11.63
C VAL A 193 37.62 3.19 10.94
N ARG A 194 38.51 2.39 11.54
CA ARG A 194 38.90 1.06 11.05
C ARG A 194 38.99 0.11 12.25
N ILE A 195 38.20 -0.96 12.24
CA ILE A 195 38.19 -1.99 13.28
C ILE A 195 38.50 -3.35 12.63
N ILE A 196 39.30 -4.18 13.29
CA ILE A 196 39.51 -5.58 12.88
C ILE A 196 39.27 -6.48 14.09
N THR A 197 38.30 -7.37 13.98
CA THR A 197 38.14 -8.50 14.91
C THR A 197 38.93 -9.70 14.42
N ALA A 198 39.86 -10.19 15.24
CA ALA A 198 40.67 -11.37 14.95
C ALA A 198 40.99 -12.15 16.23
N ALA A 199 41.34 -13.43 16.06
CA ALA A 199 41.69 -14.33 17.16
C ALA A 199 43.22 -14.35 17.38
N PRO A 200 43.74 -13.81 18.50
CA PRO A 200 45.18 -13.58 18.70
C PRO A 200 46.02 -14.87 18.78
N GLU A 201 45.41 -16.02 19.06
CA GLU A 201 46.05 -17.34 19.07
C GLU A 201 46.22 -17.96 17.67
N ILE A 202 45.59 -17.40 16.64
CA ILE A 202 45.76 -17.86 15.26
C ILE A 202 47.17 -17.50 14.78
N SER A 203 47.82 -18.46 14.11
CA SER A 203 49.23 -18.36 13.69
C SER A 203 49.53 -17.03 13.00
N GLY A 204 50.40 -16.23 13.63
CA GLY A 204 50.89 -14.94 13.15
C GLY A 204 49.92 -13.75 13.30
N VAL A 205 48.73 -13.93 13.89
CA VAL A 205 47.85 -12.79 14.21
C VAL A 205 48.45 -11.93 15.32
N MET A 206 48.99 -12.54 16.38
CA MET A 206 49.69 -11.82 17.46
C MET A 206 50.79 -10.91 16.90
N ASP A 207 51.62 -11.42 15.98
CA ASP A 207 52.74 -10.69 15.39
C ASP A 207 52.32 -9.46 14.56
N ALA A 208 51.02 -9.31 14.25
CA ALA A 208 50.47 -8.17 13.52
C ALA A 208 49.83 -7.09 14.43
N VAL A 209 49.54 -7.38 15.70
CA VAL A 209 48.73 -6.51 16.59
C VAL A 209 49.40 -5.14 16.79
N GLU A 210 50.70 -5.11 17.07
CA GLU A 210 51.44 -3.86 17.30
C GLU A 210 51.51 -2.97 16.04
N GLU A 211 51.57 -3.56 14.84
CA GLU A 211 51.64 -2.80 13.57
C GLU A 211 50.26 -2.28 13.15
N LEU A 212 49.20 -3.09 13.29
CA LEU A 212 47.83 -2.67 13.03
C LEU A 212 47.43 -1.49 13.94
N THR A 213 47.79 -1.56 15.22
CA THR A 213 47.43 -0.52 16.20
C THR A 213 48.21 0.77 16.00
N LYS A 214 49.50 0.72 15.62
CA LYS A 214 50.28 1.90 15.19
C LYS A 214 49.62 2.65 14.02
N ARG A 215 49.04 1.90 13.07
CA ARG A 215 48.31 2.43 11.91
C ARG A 215 46.95 3.05 12.26
N GLY A 216 46.58 3.03 13.55
CA GLY A 216 45.30 3.56 14.04
C GLY A 216 44.12 2.63 13.80
N ILE A 217 44.37 1.34 13.54
CA ILE A 217 43.32 0.33 13.45
C ILE A 217 43.02 -0.20 14.85
N ILE A 218 41.75 -0.31 15.19
CA ILE A 218 41.29 -0.84 16.47
C ILE A 218 41.29 -2.36 16.36
N PHE A 219 42.30 -3.00 16.95
CA PHE A 219 42.34 -4.45 17.07
C PHE A 219 41.39 -4.90 18.18
N SER A 220 40.40 -5.71 17.79
CA SER A 220 39.43 -6.33 18.68
C SER A 220 39.65 -7.84 18.78
N MET A 221 39.48 -8.39 19.98
CA MET A 221 39.55 -9.83 20.21
C MET A 221 38.14 -10.42 20.18
N GLY A 222 37.91 -11.34 19.25
CA GLY A 222 36.63 -12.03 19.08
C GLY A 222 36.81 -13.34 18.31
N HIS A 223 35.78 -14.21 18.33
CA HIS A 223 35.80 -15.52 17.66
C HIS A 223 37.07 -16.35 17.96
N SER A 224 37.45 -16.40 19.23
CA SER A 224 38.76 -16.85 19.69
C SER A 224 38.62 -17.80 20.87
N VAL A 225 39.52 -18.78 20.98
CA VAL A 225 39.73 -19.68 22.11
C VAL A 225 40.89 -19.26 23.01
N ALA A 226 41.40 -18.03 22.89
CA ALA A 226 42.54 -17.52 23.64
C ALA A 226 42.39 -17.71 25.16
N SER A 227 43.45 -18.22 25.79
CA SER A 227 43.59 -18.20 27.25
C SER A 227 43.76 -16.78 27.77
N SER A 228 43.57 -16.59 29.07
CA SER A 228 43.80 -15.29 29.73
C SER A 228 45.20 -14.74 29.46
N GLU A 229 46.22 -15.60 29.33
CA GLU A 229 47.60 -15.22 29.03
C GLU A 229 47.75 -14.64 27.62
N ILE A 230 47.19 -15.31 26.60
CA ILE A 230 47.23 -14.84 25.21
C ILE A 230 46.42 -13.55 25.05
N ALA A 231 45.23 -13.49 25.66
CA ALA A 231 44.38 -12.30 25.62
C ALA A 231 45.05 -11.10 26.32
N THR A 232 45.74 -11.32 27.44
CA THR A 232 46.54 -10.28 28.11
C THR A 232 47.71 -9.81 27.25
N ALA A 233 48.41 -10.73 26.57
CA ALA A 233 49.51 -10.38 25.67
C ALA A 233 49.04 -9.53 24.48
N ALA A 234 47.87 -9.83 23.89
CA ALA A 234 47.28 -9.02 22.83
C ALA A 234 46.95 -7.59 23.32
N VAL A 235 46.39 -7.43 24.52
CA VAL A 235 46.15 -6.09 25.13
C VAL A 235 47.47 -5.33 25.35
N MET A 236 48.52 -6.00 25.83
CA MET A 236 49.85 -5.40 25.97
C MET A 236 50.48 -4.96 24.64
N GLN A 237 50.06 -5.54 23.51
CA GLN A 237 50.47 -5.13 22.16
C GLN A 237 49.51 -4.12 21.51
N GLY A 238 48.47 -3.67 22.22
CA GLY A 238 47.56 -2.61 21.77
C GLY A 238 46.13 -3.03 21.45
N ALA A 239 45.75 -4.30 21.63
CA ALA A 239 44.34 -4.71 21.49
C ALA A 239 43.46 -3.95 22.49
N ARG A 240 42.40 -3.29 21.98
CA ARG A 240 41.64 -2.27 22.73
C ARG A 240 40.16 -2.57 22.87
N LEU A 241 39.65 -3.57 22.14
CA LEU A 241 38.25 -3.97 22.14
C LEU A 241 38.10 -5.49 22.29
N ILE A 242 36.93 -5.92 22.76
CA ILE A 242 36.47 -7.30 22.83
C ILE A 242 35.10 -7.34 22.15
N THR A 243 34.99 -8.13 21.08
CA THR A 243 33.79 -8.24 20.23
C THR A 243 32.73 -9.14 20.86
N HIS A 244 31.47 -8.74 20.80
CA HIS A 244 30.25 -9.37 21.35
C HIS A 244 30.49 -10.27 22.55
N LEU A 245 30.89 -9.66 23.68
CA LEU A 245 31.30 -10.38 24.89
C LEU A 245 30.33 -11.52 25.26
N PHE A 246 30.91 -12.69 25.59
CA PHE A 246 30.27 -14.00 25.82
C PHE A 246 29.90 -14.77 24.55
N ASN A 247 29.58 -14.10 23.45
CA ASN A 247 29.33 -14.75 22.18
C ASN A 247 30.67 -15.18 21.56
N ALA A 248 30.67 -16.31 20.83
CA ALA A 248 31.87 -16.83 20.14
C ALA A 248 33.18 -16.94 20.98
N MET A 249 33.10 -17.15 22.30
CA MET A 249 34.26 -17.29 23.21
C MET A 249 34.18 -18.55 24.09
N PRO A 250 35.26 -18.96 24.80
CA PRO A 250 35.19 -19.96 25.86
C PRO A 250 34.21 -19.54 26.95
N GLN A 251 33.62 -20.52 27.64
CA GLN A 251 32.83 -20.24 28.84
C GLN A 251 33.76 -19.80 29.97
N LEU A 252 33.30 -18.86 30.79
CA LEU A 252 34.04 -18.34 31.94
C LEU A 252 34.38 -19.47 32.93
N HIS A 253 35.65 -19.85 33.00
CA HIS A 253 36.13 -20.87 33.93
C HIS A 253 37.00 -20.26 35.04
N HIS A 254 36.76 -20.68 36.28
CA HIS A 254 37.37 -20.08 37.49
C HIS A 254 38.91 -20.15 37.57
N ARG A 255 39.58 -20.98 36.76
CA ARG A 255 41.06 -21.09 36.71
C ARG A 255 41.70 -20.41 35.50
N ASP A 256 40.95 -20.29 34.41
CA ASP A 256 41.35 -19.58 33.21
C ASP A 256 40.07 -18.92 32.67
N PRO A 257 39.80 -17.65 33.04
CA PRO A 257 38.60 -16.97 32.62
C PRO A 257 38.58 -16.60 31.13
N SER A 258 39.63 -16.91 30.35
CA SER A 258 39.81 -16.55 28.93
C SER A 258 39.69 -15.03 28.71
N ILE A 259 39.29 -14.60 27.50
CA ILE A 259 39.08 -13.19 27.13
C ILE A 259 38.15 -12.46 28.11
N ILE A 260 37.11 -13.14 28.61
CA ILE A 260 36.16 -12.59 29.60
C ILE A 260 36.88 -12.14 30.89
N GLY A 261 38.01 -12.76 31.22
CA GLY A 261 38.85 -12.38 32.36
C GLY A 261 39.42 -10.96 32.30
N LEU A 262 39.56 -10.38 31.10
CA LEU A 262 40.10 -9.02 30.91
C LEU A 262 39.20 -7.92 31.48
N LEU A 263 37.92 -8.21 31.73
CA LEU A 263 37.03 -7.29 32.45
C LEU A 263 37.45 -7.13 33.92
N GLY A 264 38.17 -8.09 34.50
CA GLY A 264 38.66 -8.04 35.87
C GLY A 264 39.92 -7.20 36.06
N ALA A 265 40.27 -6.92 37.32
CA ALA A 265 41.55 -6.31 37.67
C ALA A 265 42.66 -7.38 37.75
N SER A 266 43.35 -7.71 36.66
CA SER A 266 44.46 -8.68 36.71
C SER A 266 45.57 -8.41 35.68
N PRO A 267 46.78 -8.04 36.14
CA PRO A 267 48.03 -8.14 35.37
C PRO A 267 48.73 -9.51 35.55
N HIS A 268 47.97 -10.58 35.83
CA HIS A 268 48.26 -11.56 36.87
C HIS A 268 48.30 -10.92 38.28
N LEU A 269 47.14 -10.88 38.95
CA LEU A 269 46.99 -10.83 40.42
C LEU A 269 48.09 -10.05 41.17
N SER A 270 48.08 -8.72 41.01
CA SER A 270 48.81 -7.73 41.85
C SER A 270 50.21 -8.19 42.30
N SER A 271 51.23 -7.88 41.48
CA SER A 271 52.63 -8.13 41.79
C SER A 271 52.97 -7.82 43.25
N LEU A 272 53.46 -8.85 43.95
CA LEU A 272 53.86 -8.82 45.36
C LEU A 272 54.68 -7.55 45.69
N ASN A 273 54.08 -6.61 46.43
CA ASN A 273 54.75 -5.69 47.35
C ASN A 273 53.73 -4.79 48.06
N THR A 274 53.53 -5.00 49.36
CA THR A 274 53.32 -3.93 50.35
C THR A 274 53.50 -4.52 51.74
N ASP A 275 54.45 -3.97 52.50
CA ASP A 275 54.73 -4.40 53.85
C ASP A 275 53.55 -4.16 54.80
N PHE A 276 53.11 -5.20 55.50
CA PHE A 276 52.27 -5.05 56.69
C PHE A 276 52.83 -5.87 57.85
N ALA A 277 53.31 -5.15 58.87
CA ALA A 277 53.70 -5.72 60.15
C ALA A 277 52.45 -6.25 60.91
N PRO A 278 52.59 -7.30 61.73
CA PRO A 278 51.45 -7.95 62.38
C PRO A 278 50.95 -7.20 63.62
N PRO A 279 49.64 -7.32 63.92
CA PRO A 279 49.25 -7.54 65.30
C PRO A 279 48.18 -8.64 65.49
N SER A 280 48.49 -9.57 66.40
CA SER A 280 47.60 -10.29 67.35
C SER A 280 46.20 -10.79 66.93
N SER A 281 46.03 -12.11 67.10
CA SER A 281 44.82 -12.89 67.48
C SER A 281 43.92 -12.21 68.55
N PRO A 282 42.59 -12.55 68.70
CA PRO A 282 42.15 -13.94 68.91
C PRO A 282 40.71 -14.41 68.47
N THR A 283 40.54 -15.75 68.47
CA THR A 283 39.29 -16.57 68.71
C THR A 283 38.03 -16.30 67.86
N ALA A 284 37.61 -17.16 66.91
CA ALA A 284 36.92 -18.49 67.02
C ALA A 284 35.39 -18.38 66.64
N THR A 285 34.53 -19.40 66.39
CA THR A 285 34.57 -20.89 66.51
C THR A 285 33.49 -21.55 65.59
N SER A 286 33.69 -22.82 65.12
CA SER A 286 32.66 -23.82 64.65
C SER A 286 31.75 -23.49 63.44
N ALA A 287 31.16 -24.41 62.65
CA ALA A 287 31.28 -25.86 62.36
C ALA A 287 30.62 -26.11 60.96
N LEU A 288 31.14 -26.92 60.02
CA LEU A 288 31.19 -28.40 59.91
C LEU A 288 29.84 -29.16 59.69
N SER A 289 29.54 -29.52 58.42
CA SER A 289 28.95 -30.79 57.93
C SER A 289 28.77 -30.67 56.40
N GLY A 290 29.34 -31.49 55.51
CA GLY A 290 29.05 -32.92 55.27
C GLY A 290 28.02 -33.03 54.12
N VAL A 291 28.11 -33.87 53.07
CA VAL A 291 28.45 -35.32 53.02
C VAL A 291 28.68 -35.80 51.55
N THR A 292 29.70 -36.65 51.32
CA THR A 292 29.97 -37.72 50.29
C THR A 292 29.40 -37.64 48.84
N SER A 293 30.19 -37.78 47.75
CA SER A 293 30.65 -39.03 47.04
C SER A 293 29.52 -39.94 46.51
N GLU A 294 29.58 -40.66 45.38
CA GLU A 294 30.66 -41.36 44.61
C GLU A 294 30.39 -41.17 43.08
N ALA A 295 31.33 -41.08 42.13
CA ALA A 295 32.49 -41.92 41.74
C ALA A 295 32.13 -43.28 41.11
N PHE A 296 32.28 -43.41 39.78
CA PHE A 296 32.60 -44.67 39.09
C PHE A 296 33.53 -44.41 37.89
N ASP A 297 34.38 -45.39 37.59
CA ASP A 297 35.66 -45.23 36.89
C ASP A 297 35.68 -46.00 35.55
N TYR A 298 36.31 -45.44 34.52
CA TYR A 298 36.81 -46.22 33.38
C TYR A 298 37.94 -45.50 32.61
N LYS A 299 39.02 -46.24 32.37
CA LYS A 299 40.23 -45.88 31.59
C LYS A 299 40.62 -47.10 30.73
N PRO A 300 41.54 -46.97 29.77
CA PRO A 300 41.63 -45.96 28.71
C PRO A 300 41.86 -46.65 27.33
N SER A 301 41.86 -45.89 26.24
CA SER A 301 42.55 -46.31 25.00
C SER A 301 43.32 -45.14 24.39
N THR A 302 44.48 -45.46 23.83
CA THR A 302 45.52 -44.51 23.41
C THR A 302 45.41 -44.15 21.93
N GLU A 303 45.54 -42.86 21.60
CA GLU A 303 46.29 -42.43 20.41
C GLU A 303 46.82 -40.99 20.57
N ARG A 304 47.88 -40.65 19.82
CA ARG A 304 48.70 -39.45 20.07
C ARG A 304 48.10 -38.20 19.42
N ALA A 305 47.98 -37.12 20.18
CA ALA A 305 47.83 -35.76 19.64
C ALA A 305 49.21 -35.09 19.44
N PRO A 306 49.38 -34.23 18.41
CA PRO A 306 50.65 -33.51 18.16
C PRO A 306 50.90 -32.39 19.18
N THR A 307 52.17 -32.03 19.34
CA THR A 307 52.69 -31.07 20.32
C THR A 307 52.33 -29.62 20.01
N ARG A 308 51.97 -28.84 21.05
CA ARG A 308 51.90 -27.37 21.00
C ARG A 308 53.27 -26.76 20.64
N PRO A 309 53.33 -25.66 19.87
CA PRO A 309 54.52 -24.84 19.78
C PRO A 309 54.69 -24.00 21.06
N GLU A 310 55.90 -23.96 21.63
CA GLU A 310 56.24 -23.06 22.73
C GLU A 310 56.60 -21.67 22.19
N LEU A 311 55.93 -20.62 22.66
CA LEU A 311 56.27 -19.23 22.39
C LEU A 311 57.43 -18.80 23.29
N HIS A 312 58.63 -18.63 22.72
CA HIS A 312 59.78 -18.09 23.43
C HIS A 312 59.67 -16.57 23.61
N LEU A 313 59.01 -16.14 24.69
CA LEU A 313 59.04 -14.75 25.15
C LEU A 313 60.37 -14.47 25.89
N GLU A 314 61.19 -13.56 25.35
CA GLU A 314 62.42 -13.12 26.02
C GLU A 314 62.12 -12.37 27.33
N LYS A 315 62.48 -12.96 28.47
CA LYS A 315 62.39 -12.31 29.78
C LYS A 315 63.45 -11.20 29.91
N GLY A 316 63.11 -9.98 29.51
CA GLY A 316 64.09 -8.89 29.66
C GLY A 316 63.68 -7.44 29.35
N ARG A 317 62.40 -7.07 29.16
CA ARG A 317 62.09 -5.65 28.86
C ARG A 317 60.72 -5.07 29.25
N VAL A 318 59.82 -5.81 29.89
CA VAL A 318 58.45 -5.35 30.19
C VAL A 318 58.28 -5.03 31.67
N ALA A 319 58.79 -3.88 32.10
CA ALA A 319 58.69 -3.40 33.49
C ALA A 319 58.35 -1.90 33.56
N ALA A 320 57.27 -1.48 32.86
CA ALA A 320 56.68 -0.14 32.99
C ALA A 320 55.28 0.05 32.36
N MET A 321 54.73 -0.89 31.58
CA MET A 321 53.43 -0.68 30.93
C MET A 321 52.28 -0.87 31.92
N ALA A 322 51.45 0.16 32.08
CA ALA A 322 50.19 0.06 32.79
C ALA A 322 49.18 -0.73 31.96
N PHE A 323 48.57 -1.76 32.55
CA PHE A 323 47.52 -2.55 31.92
C PHE A 323 46.21 -1.75 31.90
N GLU A 324 45.88 -1.13 30.76
CA GLU A 324 44.58 -0.53 30.50
C GLU A 324 43.60 -1.64 30.07
N ARG A 325 42.44 -1.76 30.73
CA ARG A 325 41.44 -2.77 30.35
C ARG A 325 40.79 -2.38 29.02
N PRO A 326 40.71 -3.30 28.04
CA PRO A 326 40.04 -3.01 26.78
C PRO A 326 38.55 -2.72 26.99
N PHE A 327 37.98 -1.96 26.07
CA PHE A 327 36.52 -1.88 25.93
C PHE A 327 35.96 -3.25 25.57
N TYR A 328 34.68 -3.45 25.81
CA TYR A 328 33.96 -4.65 25.38
C TYR A 328 32.58 -4.22 24.89
N ASP A 329 32.21 -4.67 23.71
CA ASP A 329 30.87 -4.46 23.17
C ASP A 329 29.95 -5.66 23.46
N MET A 330 28.65 -5.40 23.50
CA MET A 330 27.62 -6.37 23.91
C MET A 330 26.32 -6.16 23.15
N ILE A 331 25.72 -7.28 22.73
CA ILE A 331 24.35 -7.37 22.22
C ILE A 331 23.40 -7.48 23.43
N VAL A 332 22.47 -6.53 23.57
CA VAL A 332 21.60 -6.42 24.76
C VAL A 332 20.11 -6.56 24.40
N ASP A 333 19.81 -7.68 23.74
CA ASP A 333 18.46 -8.15 23.41
C ASP A 333 17.83 -9.06 24.48
N GLY A 334 18.65 -9.61 25.39
CA GLY A 334 18.24 -10.62 26.36
C GLY A 334 18.22 -12.06 25.83
N ILE A 335 18.69 -12.27 24.59
CA ILE A 335 18.68 -13.54 23.84
C ILE A 335 20.13 -13.99 23.58
N HIS A 336 20.98 -13.13 22.99
CA HIS A 336 22.41 -13.39 22.80
C HIS A 336 23.16 -13.41 24.13
N SER A 337 22.76 -12.54 25.06
CA SER A 337 23.27 -12.47 26.43
C SER A 337 22.13 -12.40 27.42
N HIS A 338 22.09 -13.35 28.37
CA HIS A 338 21.11 -13.35 29.45
C HIS A 338 21.27 -12.09 30.34
N PRO A 339 20.20 -11.47 30.86
CA PRO A 339 20.27 -10.25 31.68
C PRO A 339 21.30 -10.27 32.82
N ASN A 340 21.44 -11.41 33.50
CA ASN A 340 22.46 -11.57 34.57
C ASN A 340 23.90 -11.51 34.04
N SER A 341 24.17 -11.95 32.80
CA SER A 341 25.49 -11.86 32.17
C SER A 341 25.83 -10.41 31.80
N VAL A 342 24.86 -9.67 31.25
CA VAL A 342 24.97 -8.23 31.00
C VAL A 342 25.26 -7.48 32.29
N ARG A 343 24.52 -7.78 33.36
CA ARG A 343 24.76 -7.21 34.70
C ARG A 343 26.13 -7.57 35.27
N LEU A 344 26.59 -8.81 35.10
CA LEU A 344 27.91 -9.26 35.55
C LEU A 344 29.03 -8.49 34.85
N ALA A 345 28.98 -8.39 33.52
CA ALA A 345 29.96 -7.67 32.71
C ALA A 345 30.03 -6.18 33.11
N TYR A 346 28.87 -5.52 33.13
CA TYR A 346 28.79 -4.11 33.53
C TYR A 346 29.32 -3.87 34.95
N THR A 347 28.96 -4.73 35.92
CA THR A 347 29.45 -4.61 37.30
C THR A 347 30.97 -4.81 37.40
N ALA A 348 31.57 -5.65 36.55
CA ALA A 348 33.01 -5.91 36.55
C ALA A 348 33.82 -4.72 35.98
N TYR A 349 33.33 -4.07 34.92
CA TYR A 349 33.98 -2.91 34.32
C TYR A 349 32.97 -1.94 33.66
N PRO A 350 32.32 -1.03 34.43
CA PRO A 350 31.29 -0.13 33.91
C PRO A 350 31.80 0.82 32.81
N ALA A 351 33.06 1.26 32.92
CA ALA A 351 33.65 2.25 32.03
C ALA A 351 34.06 1.71 30.64
N GLY A 352 34.15 0.39 30.47
CA GLY A 352 34.51 -0.25 29.21
C GLY A 352 33.33 -0.74 28.38
N CYS A 353 32.10 -0.69 28.91
CA CYS A 353 30.93 -1.26 28.25
C CYS A 353 30.50 -0.44 27.04
N ILE A 354 30.33 -1.11 25.90
CA ILE A 354 29.74 -0.55 24.69
C ILE A 354 28.49 -1.36 24.34
N LEU A 355 27.43 -0.69 23.88
CA LEU A 355 26.26 -1.36 23.33
C LEU A 355 26.39 -1.40 21.80
N ILE A 356 26.10 -2.56 21.22
CA ILE A 356 26.00 -2.78 19.77
C ILE A 356 24.68 -3.49 19.47
N THR A 357 24.31 -3.53 18.18
CA THR A 357 23.19 -4.37 17.74
C THR A 357 23.62 -5.76 17.29
N ASP A 358 24.80 -5.89 16.66
CA ASP A 358 25.15 -7.01 15.76
C ASP A 358 24.01 -7.33 14.78
N ALA A 359 23.36 -6.27 14.30
CA ALA A 359 22.15 -6.42 13.50
C ALA A 359 22.45 -6.97 12.12
N MET A 360 21.61 -7.93 11.71
CA MET A 360 21.64 -8.48 10.36
C MET A 360 20.83 -7.59 9.41
N LYS A 361 20.99 -7.82 8.09
CA LYS A 361 20.28 -7.10 7.01
C LYS A 361 18.77 -6.92 7.18
N ILE A 362 18.13 -7.72 8.03
CA ILE A 362 16.70 -7.72 8.25
C ILE A 362 16.25 -6.93 9.49
N LEU A 363 17.14 -6.18 10.15
CA LEU A 363 16.72 -5.13 11.08
C LEU A 363 15.91 -4.08 10.32
N ASP A 364 14.62 -4.05 10.64
CA ASP A 364 13.67 -2.99 10.30
C ASP A 364 12.62 -3.00 11.43
N PRO A 365 12.49 -1.93 12.23
CA PRO A 365 11.51 -1.87 13.33
C PRO A 365 10.06 -2.06 12.87
N ASN A 366 9.80 -1.86 11.58
CA ASN A 366 8.49 -1.98 10.95
C ASN A 366 8.24 -3.38 10.37
N LEU A 367 9.24 -4.27 10.39
CA LEU A 367 9.13 -5.64 9.89
C LEU A 367 8.30 -6.50 10.84
N ARG A 368 7.17 -6.99 10.32
CA ARG A 368 6.27 -7.88 11.04
C ARG A 368 6.91 -9.22 11.35
N ASP A 369 6.52 -9.79 12.47
CA ASP A 369 6.85 -11.17 12.84
C ASP A 369 6.28 -12.17 11.82
N GLY A 370 6.96 -13.30 11.66
CA GLY A 370 6.62 -14.30 10.65
C GLY A 370 7.85 -14.95 10.01
N ILE A 371 7.62 -15.66 8.90
CA ILE A 371 8.65 -16.36 8.12
C ILE A 371 9.11 -15.44 6.98
N HIS A 372 10.42 -15.29 6.85
CA HIS A 372 11.06 -14.38 5.90
C HIS A 372 12.24 -15.06 5.19
N GLU A 373 12.60 -14.58 3.99
CA GLU A 373 13.72 -15.12 3.21
C GLU A 373 15.09 -14.73 3.79
N TRP A 374 16.04 -15.67 3.75
CA TRP A 374 17.40 -15.52 4.23
C TRP A 374 18.44 -15.70 3.11
N ARG A 375 19.72 -15.67 3.47
CA ARG A 375 20.83 -16.11 2.62
C ARG A 375 20.67 -17.60 2.24
N ASP A 376 21.24 -17.98 1.10
CA ASP A 376 21.34 -19.36 0.59
C ASP A 376 20.00 -20.11 0.41
N GLY A 377 18.91 -19.40 0.09
CA GLY A 377 17.58 -20.00 -0.10
C GLY A 377 16.95 -20.58 1.17
N LYS A 378 17.50 -20.26 2.35
CA LYS A 378 16.91 -20.59 3.65
C LYS A 378 15.87 -19.55 4.04
N ARG A 379 15.11 -19.84 5.09
CA ARG A 379 14.19 -18.92 5.74
C ARG A 379 14.48 -18.85 7.23
N PHE A 380 14.13 -17.72 7.83
CA PHE A 380 14.14 -17.56 9.29
C PHE A 380 12.74 -17.20 9.78
N VAL A 381 12.51 -17.36 11.08
CA VAL A 381 11.33 -16.89 11.78
C VAL A 381 11.73 -15.72 12.67
N LYS A 382 10.95 -14.63 12.62
CA LYS A 382 11.04 -13.49 13.52
C LYS A 382 9.89 -13.54 14.53
N GLU A 383 10.24 -13.47 15.82
CA GLU A 383 9.32 -13.36 16.96
C GLU A 383 9.80 -12.22 17.87
N GLY A 384 9.24 -11.02 17.73
CA GLY A 384 9.78 -9.80 18.35
C GLY A 384 11.22 -9.53 17.89
N ASP A 385 12.14 -9.42 18.84
CA ASP A 385 13.59 -9.23 18.59
C ASP A 385 14.33 -10.56 18.32
N LYS A 386 13.64 -11.71 18.39
CA LYS A 386 14.25 -13.04 18.25
C LYS A 386 14.25 -13.50 16.80
N LEU A 387 15.43 -13.84 16.29
CA LEU A 387 15.65 -14.38 14.94
C LEU A 387 16.19 -15.81 15.00
N TYR A 388 15.56 -16.76 14.33
CA TYR A 388 16.08 -18.14 14.26
C TYR A 388 15.76 -18.83 12.93
N LEU A 389 16.64 -19.76 12.51
CA LEU A 389 16.46 -20.51 11.26
C LEU A 389 15.21 -21.40 11.31
N GLU A 390 14.40 -21.37 10.26
CA GLU A 390 13.15 -22.11 10.15
C GLU A 390 13.36 -23.62 10.42
N GLY A 391 12.49 -24.20 11.26
CA GLY A 391 12.57 -25.60 11.65
C GLY A 391 13.66 -25.93 12.69
N THR A 392 14.33 -24.92 13.26
CA THR A 392 15.38 -25.10 14.28
C THR A 392 15.20 -24.13 15.46
N ASN A 393 16.02 -24.26 16.50
CA ASN A 393 16.19 -23.25 17.55
C ASN A 393 17.50 -22.44 17.39
N THR A 394 18.15 -22.51 16.22
CA THR A 394 19.44 -21.87 15.97
C THR A 394 19.23 -20.39 15.68
N LEU A 395 19.79 -19.52 16.52
CA LEU A 395 19.74 -18.07 16.30
C LEU A 395 20.39 -17.68 14.96
N ALA A 396 19.80 -16.71 14.27
CA ALA A 396 20.20 -16.26 12.94
C ALA A 396 20.87 -14.88 12.95
N GLY A 397 21.48 -14.49 14.07
CA GLY A 397 21.96 -13.12 14.34
C GLY A 397 20.89 -12.28 15.03
N SER A 398 21.13 -10.97 15.15
CA SER A 398 20.29 -10.03 15.87
C SER A 398 19.42 -9.16 14.94
N VAL A 399 18.31 -8.65 15.48
CA VAL A 399 17.46 -7.60 14.87
C VAL A 399 17.06 -6.51 15.87
N VAL A 400 17.69 -6.49 17.06
CA VAL A 400 17.40 -5.50 18.10
C VAL A 400 17.90 -4.11 17.67
N THR A 401 17.15 -3.06 18.01
CA THR A 401 17.58 -1.67 17.78
C THR A 401 18.49 -1.17 18.90
N LEU A 402 19.37 -0.20 18.62
CA LEU A 402 20.32 0.28 19.63
C LEU A 402 19.63 1.03 20.79
N ASP A 403 18.50 1.69 20.54
CA ASP A 403 17.66 2.26 21.61
C ASP A 403 16.99 1.19 22.48
N ALA A 404 16.63 0.04 21.89
CA ALA A 404 16.12 -1.10 22.65
C ALA A 404 17.25 -1.71 23.50
N CYS A 405 18.48 -1.80 22.98
CA CYS A 405 19.67 -2.14 23.78
C CYS A 405 19.85 -1.17 24.96
N VAL A 406 19.73 0.15 24.77
CA VAL A 406 19.83 1.15 25.87
C VAL A 406 18.76 0.91 26.94
N ARG A 407 17.48 0.73 26.56
CA ARG A 407 16.38 0.45 27.50
C ARG A 407 16.56 -0.89 28.21
N ASN A 408 16.94 -1.93 27.48
CA ASN A 408 17.22 -3.25 28.03
C ASN A 408 18.40 -3.21 29.00
N PHE A 409 19.47 -2.49 28.68
CA PHE A 409 20.66 -2.37 29.52
C PHE A 409 20.37 -1.71 30.87
N SER A 410 19.67 -0.57 30.87
CA SER A 410 19.23 0.07 32.12
C SER A 410 18.35 -0.88 32.94
N ARG A 411 17.39 -1.57 32.30
CA ARG A 411 16.50 -2.56 32.95
C ARG A 411 17.24 -3.78 33.52
N PHE A 412 18.23 -4.31 32.83
CA PHE A 412 18.94 -5.54 33.21
C PHE A 412 20.01 -5.30 34.27
N THR A 413 20.74 -4.18 34.17
CA THR A 413 21.81 -3.82 35.12
C THR A 413 21.26 -3.12 36.37
N GLY A 414 20.19 -2.33 36.22
CA GLY A 414 19.71 -1.38 37.22
C GLY A 414 20.42 -0.02 37.18
N CYS A 415 21.25 0.25 36.16
CA CYS A 415 21.87 1.57 35.98
C CYS A 415 20.86 2.62 35.49
N SER A 416 21.20 3.89 35.68
CA SER A 416 20.40 5.01 35.17
C SER A 416 20.38 5.05 33.65
N LEU A 417 19.35 5.69 33.09
CA LEU A 417 19.23 5.84 31.64
C LEU A 417 20.40 6.66 31.05
N GLY A 418 20.97 7.61 31.79
CA GLY A 418 22.18 8.35 31.38
C GLY A 418 23.43 7.47 31.30
N GLU A 419 23.62 6.55 32.25
CA GLU A 419 24.68 5.53 32.20
C GLU A 419 24.49 4.56 31.04
N ALA A 420 23.26 4.15 30.73
CA ALA A 420 22.97 3.30 29.58
C ALA A 420 23.21 4.02 28.23
N ILE A 421 22.77 5.28 28.11
CA ILE A 421 23.04 6.14 26.95
C ILE A 421 24.54 6.31 26.72
N LYS A 422 25.32 6.53 27.80
CA LYS A 422 26.79 6.64 27.74
C LYS A 422 27.45 5.41 27.11
N CYS A 423 26.93 4.20 27.36
CA CYS A 423 27.41 2.96 26.73
C CYS A 423 27.12 2.87 25.22
N ALA A 424 26.17 3.66 24.69
CA ALA A 424 25.84 3.73 23.25
C ALA A 424 26.28 5.04 22.57
N THR A 425 27.03 5.91 23.26
CA THR A 425 27.44 7.24 22.76
C THR A 425 28.91 7.52 23.08
N PHE A 426 29.22 7.86 24.33
CA PHE A 426 30.54 8.32 24.75
C PHE A 426 31.56 7.19 24.85
N ASN A 427 31.17 6.02 25.36
CA ASN A 427 32.07 4.86 25.44
C ASN A 427 32.51 4.35 24.05
N PRO A 428 31.61 4.13 23.06
CA PRO A 428 32.05 3.84 21.70
C PRO A 428 32.90 4.97 21.12
N ALA A 429 32.51 6.25 21.26
CA ALA A 429 33.33 7.36 20.77
C ALA A 429 34.77 7.36 21.35
N ARG A 430 34.95 7.03 22.64
CA ARG A 430 36.28 6.89 23.27
C ARG A 430 37.06 5.67 22.80
N CYS A 431 36.40 4.56 22.52
CA CYS A 431 37.01 3.38 21.92
C CYS A 431 37.49 3.67 20.48
N LEU A 432 36.68 4.39 19.71
CA LEU A 432 37.02 4.83 18.36
C LEU A 432 38.04 5.99 18.32
N GLY A 433 38.22 6.71 19.42
CA GLY A 433 39.12 7.87 19.50
C GLY A 433 38.55 9.13 18.85
N ILE A 434 37.22 9.26 18.84
CA ILE A 434 36.46 10.34 18.18
C ILE A 434 35.63 11.18 19.17
N ASP A 435 35.81 11.01 20.48
CA ASP A 435 35.05 11.69 21.54
C ASP A 435 35.28 13.21 21.60
N ASN A 436 36.19 13.74 20.80
CA ASN A 436 36.35 15.17 20.56
C ASN A 436 35.36 15.74 19.53
N LYS A 437 34.77 14.90 18.67
CA LYS A 437 33.78 15.29 17.64
C LYS A 437 32.41 14.65 17.82
N LYS A 438 32.32 13.37 18.25
CA LYS A 438 31.04 12.61 18.33
C LYS A 438 30.82 11.95 19.68
N GLY A 439 29.59 11.56 19.98
CA GLY A 439 29.22 10.86 21.22
C GLY A 439 29.30 11.71 22.50
N THR A 440 29.34 13.04 22.38
CA THR A 440 29.42 14.00 23.50
C THR A 440 28.61 15.26 23.20
N LEU A 441 28.27 16.03 24.23
CA LEU A 441 27.61 17.34 24.13
C LEU A 441 28.59 18.52 24.35
N ARG A 442 29.91 18.30 24.19
CA ARG A 442 30.94 19.35 24.26
C ARG A 442 30.71 20.40 23.17
N ALA A 443 30.95 21.67 23.48
CA ALA A 443 30.96 22.74 22.48
C ALA A 443 32.08 22.49 21.44
N GLY A 444 31.73 22.59 20.15
CA GLY A 444 32.62 22.25 19.03
C GLY A 444 32.51 20.81 18.53
N ALA A 445 31.78 19.93 19.23
CA ALA A 445 31.39 18.62 18.71
C ALA A 445 30.29 18.75 17.64
N ASP A 446 30.11 17.70 16.85
CA ASP A 446 29.05 17.59 15.86
C ASP A 446 27.67 17.60 16.56
N ALA A 447 26.69 18.26 15.96
CA ALA A 447 25.30 18.33 16.45
C ALA A 447 24.50 17.05 16.11
N ASP A 448 25.15 15.89 16.23
CA ASP A 448 24.54 14.57 16.17
C ASP A 448 23.72 14.36 17.46
N LEU A 449 22.39 14.43 17.36
CA LEU A 449 21.50 14.47 18.53
C LEU A 449 20.33 13.51 18.39
N THR A 450 20.01 12.82 19.49
CA THR A 450 18.84 11.93 19.61
C THR A 450 18.01 12.35 20.82
N VAL A 451 16.70 12.53 20.63
CA VAL A 451 15.76 12.82 21.71
C VAL A 451 15.18 11.51 22.23
N PHE A 452 15.24 11.31 23.55
CA PHE A 452 14.60 10.19 24.24
C PHE A 452 13.51 10.69 25.18
N ASP A 453 12.40 9.96 25.25
CA ASP A 453 11.40 10.18 26.29
C ASP A 453 11.93 9.76 27.67
N ARG A 454 11.15 10.00 28.73
CA ARG A 454 11.52 9.62 30.11
C ARG A 454 11.59 8.11 30.34
N GLN A 455 11.15 7.30 29.37
CA GLN A 455 11.17 5.84 29.38
C GLN A 455 12.31 5.27 28.50
N GLY A 456 13.08 6.14 27.82
CA GLY A 456 14.19 5.77 26.95
C GLY A 456 13.79 5.35 25.53
N ASN A 457 12.56 5.64 25.08
CA ASN A 457 12.19 5.44 23.67
C ASN A 457 12.63 6.65 22.84
N VAL A 458 13.07 6.43 21.60
CA VAL A 458 13.45 7.52 20.69
C VAL A 458 12.21 8.30 20.28
N VAL A 459 12.23 9.62 20.54
CA VAL A 459 11.18 10.54 20.12
C VAL A 459 11.40 10.91 18.66
N ILE A 460 11.01 9.99 17.77
CA ILE A 460 10.95 10.27 16.33
C ILE A 460 9.88 11.34 16.13
N ASN A 461 10.28 12.58 15.81
CA ASN A 461 9.33 13.59 15.36
C ASN A 461 8.89 13.24 13.93
N ARG A 462 8.00 12.24 13.78
CA ARG A 462 7.53 11.68 12.49
C ARG A 462 6.96 12.75 11.55
N VAL A 463 6.52 13.87 12.11
CA VAL A 463 6.14 15.12 11.43
C VAL A 463 7.26 15.69 10.54
N ALA A 464 8.53 15.62 10.95
CA ALA A 464 9.65 16.16 10.19
C ALA A 464 10.02 15.28 8.98
N LEU A 465 9.87 13.96 9.11
CA LEU A 465 10.17 12.99 8.04
C LEU A 465 9.14 13.04 6.89
N SER A 466 7.87 13.38 7.15
CA SER A 466 6.84 13.49 6.10
C SER A 466 6.79 14.86 5.42
N ALA A 467 7.44 15.89 5.97
CA ALA A 467 7.26 17.29 5.56
C ALA A 467 7.54 17.57 4.06
N SER A 468 8.46 16.82 3.44
CA SER A 468 8.77 16.94 2.01
C SER A 468 7.67 16.35 1.11
N GLU A 469 7.19 15.15 1.42
CA GLU A 469 6.10 14.47 0.70
C GLU A 469 4.74 15.15 0.91
N ASP A 470 4.47 15.59 2.14
CA ASP A 470 3.26 16.33 2.51
C ASP A 470 3.23 17.67 1.79
N SER A 471 4.37 18.39 1.74
CA SER A 471 4.52 19.61 0.93
C SER A 471 4.29 19.35 -0.56
N ALA A 472 4.74 18.22 -1.11
CA ALA A 472 4.50 17.86 -2.49
C ALA A 472 3.01 17.55 -2.76
N LEU A 473 2.33 16.85 -1.85
CA LEU A 473 0.88 16.61 -1.92
C LEU A 473 0.11 17.93 -1.85
N VAL A 474 0.43 18.81 -0.91
CA VAL A 474 -0.25 20.11 -0.75
C VAL A 474 -0.04 20.99 -1.98
N LYS A 475 1.17 21.05 -2.55
CA LYS A 475 1.43 21.74 -3.82
C LYS A 475 0.57 21.20 -4.97
N ALA A 476 0.37 19.89 -5.05
CA ALA A 476 -0.52 19.28 -6.05
C ALA A 476 -2.01 19.62 -5.81
N LEU A 477 -2.46 19.66 -4.54
CA LEU A 477 -3.83 20.06 -4.18
C LEU A 477 -4.08 21.56 -4.46
N ILE A 478 -3.12 22.44 -4.18
CA ILE A 478 -3.14 23.87 -4.54
C ILE A 478 -3.27 24.02 -6.06
N ALA A 479 -2.46 23.30 -6.84
CA ALA A 479 -2.51 23.36 -8.31
C ALA A 479 -3.88 22.94 -8.86
N LEU A 480 -4.49 21.88 -8.32
CA LEU A 480 -5.83 21.42 -8.71
C LEU A 480 -6.95 22.39 -8.30
N SER A 481 -6.83 23.04 -7.14
CA SER A 481 -7.79 24.04 -6.65
C SER A 481 -7.75 25.35 -7.45
N ASN A 482 -6.58 25.73 -7.98
CA ASN A 482 -6.37 26.99 -8.69
C ASN A 482 -6.67 26.91 -10.20
N ASP A 483 -6.56 25.73 -10.83
CA ASP A 483 -6.85 25.53 -12.26
C ASP A 483 -8.32 25.86 -12.59
N SER A 484 -8.53 26.96 -13.32
CA SER A 484 -9.86 27.47 -13.68
C SER A 484 -10.72 26.52 -14.54
N LYS A 485 -10.10 25.56 -15.25
CA LYS A 485 -10.81 24.50 -15.99
C LYS A 485 -11.14 23.31 -15.10
N LYS A 486 -10.41 23.10 -14.00
CA LYS A 486 -10.57 21.97 -13.06
C LYS A 486 -11.17 22.31 -11.69
N LYS A 487 -11.52 23.57 -11.43
CA LYS A 487 -12.15 24.12 -10.19
C LYS A 487 -13.39 23.38 -9.63
N ARG A 488 -13.88 22.32 -10.27
CA ARG A 488 -14.94 21.42 -9.79
C ARG A 488 -14.43 20.09 -9.20
N LEU A 489 -13.11 19.87 -9.15
CA LEU A 489 -12.48 18.64 -8.65
C LEU A 489 -12.12 18.72 -7.17
N VAL A 490 -11.37 19.74 -6.75
CA VAL A 490 -10.92 19.97 -5.37
C VAL A 490 -11.30 21.40 -4.97
N THR A 491 -11.78 21.54 -3.74
CA THR A 491 -12.07 22.82 -3.09
C THR A 491 -11.32 22.89 -1.76
N SER A 492 -10.71 24.03 -1.46
CA SER A 492 -10.08 24.30 -0.16
C SER A 492 -10.88 25.30 0.66
N SER A 493 -10.73 25.26 1.99
CA SER A 493 -11.28 26.25 2.91
C SER A 493 -10.32 26.44 4.07
N LYS A 494 -9.93 27.69 4.33
CA LYS A 494 -9.00 28.09 5.38
C LYS A 494 -9.78 28.48 6.64
N TYR A 495 -9.29 28.07 7.80
CA TYR A 495 -9.87 28.34 9.11
C TYR A 495 -8.75 28.68 10.09
N ALA A 496 -8.97 29.65 10.99
CA ALA A 496 -8.14 29.76 12.19
C ALA A 496 -8.46 28.60 13.13
N ALA A 497 -7.45 27.95 13.71
CA ALA A 497 -7.69 26.79 14.57
C ALA A 497 -8.32 27.22 15.92
N PRO A 498 -9.36 26.54 16.43
CA PRO A 498 -10.03 26.95 17.68
C PRO A 498 -9.12 27.01 18.91
N ALA A 499 -8.22 26.03 19.07
CA ALA A 499 -7.27 25.97 20.18
C ALA A 499 -6.06 26.93 20.02
N ASP A 500 -5.78 27.38 18.80
CA ASP A 500 -4.78 28.41 18.53
C ASP A 500 -5.14 29.23 17.27
N PRO A 501 -5.83 30.37 17.43
CA PRO A 501 -6.24 31.19 16.29
C PRO A 501 -5.09 31.81 15.48
N SER A 502 -3.84 31.70 15.93
CA SER A 502 -2.67 32.11 15.16
C SER A 502 -2.27 31.08 14.08
N ILE A 503 -2.70 29.83 14.23
CA ILE A 503 -2.41 28.74 13.29
C ILE A 503 -3.57 28.62 12.29
N GLU A 504 -3.27 28.77 11.01
CA GLU A 504 -4.23 28.60 9.92
C GLU A 504 -4.25 27.16 9.40
N VAL A 505 -5.40 26.51 9.47
CA VAL A 505 -5.62 25.15 8.96
C VAL A 505 -6.46 25.20 7.69
N THR A 506 -5.96 24.60 6.61
CA THR A 506 -6.67 24.41 5.36
C THR A 506 -7.33 23.03 5.32
N SER A 507 -8.66 22.98 5.21
CA SER A 507 -9.40 21.75 4.88
C SER A 507 -9.50 21.57 3.38
N TRP A 508 -9.30 20.34 2.89
CA TRP A 508 -9.48 20.01 1.47
C TRP A 508 -10.65 19.06 1.26
N LYS A 509 -11.51 19.44 0.32
CA LYS A 509 -12.73 18.72 -0.05
C LYS A 509 -12.71 18.38 -1.53
N MET A 510 -12.50 17.10 -1.81
CA MET A 510 -12.60 16.49 -3.13
C MET A 510 -14.06 16.26 -3.54
N ASN A 511 -14.32 16.21 -4.85
CA ASN A 511 -15.63 15.88 -5.41
C ASN A 511 -15.91 14.37 -5.29
N GLU A 512 -16.95 13.99 -4.52
CA GLU A 512 -17.28 12.59 -4.21
C GLU A 512 -17.50 11.71 -5.46
N PHE A 513 -18.06 12.25 -6.56
CA PHE A 513 -18.30 11.48 -7.80
C PHE A 513 -17.02 11.12 -8.56
N LYS A 514 -15.90 11.77 -8.26
CA LYS A 514 -14.63 11.60 -8.99
C LYS A 514 -13.72 10.52 -8.41
N TYR A 515 -14.00 10.03 -7.20
CA TYR A 515 -13.32 8.85 -6.66
C TYR A 515 -13.69 7.54 -7.38
N TYR A 516 -14.75 7.53 -8.22
CA TYR A 516 -15.16 6.37 -9.02
C TYR A 516 -14.36 6.24 -10.34
N GLU A 517 -13.54 7.24 -10.69
CA GLU A 517 -12.72 7.23 -11.91
C GLU A 517 -11.39 6.50 -11.66
N VAL A 518 -10.95 5.65 -12.60
CA VAL A 518 -9.68 4.93 -12.54
C VAL A 518 -8.82 5.29 -13.76
N PRO A 519 -7.59 5.79 -13.58
CA PRO A 519 -7.02 6.24 -12.31
C PRO A 519 -7.77 7.47 -11.75
N SER A 520 -7.78 7.60 -10.43
CA SER A 520 -8.40 8.75 -9.75
C SER A 520 -7.71 10.06 -10.17
N PRO A 521 -8.44 11.16 -10.42
CA PRO A 521 -7.86 12.45 -10.75
C PRO A 521 -7.24 13.19 -9.55
N PHE A 522 -7.23 12.57 -8.36
CA PHE A 522 -6.74 13.15 -7.11
C PHE A 522 -5.35 12.60 -6.73
N PRO A 523 -4.45 13.43 -6.18
CA PRO A 523 -3.12 13.00 -5.73
C PRO A 523 -3.13 12.18 -4.43
N THR A 524 -4.29 12.03 -3.80
CA THR A 524 -4.54 11.15 -2.65
C THR A 524 -6.02 10.72 -2.68
N LEU A 525 -6.32 9.53 -2.15
CA LEU A 525 -7.69 9.03 -1.98
C LEU A 525 -8.28 9.37 -0.59
N ALA A 526 -7.53 10.07 0.27
CA ALA A 526 -7.97 10.51 1.59
C ALA A 526 -9.31 11.28 1.53
N ARG A 527 -10.17 11.03 2.52
CA ARG A 527 -11.52 11.60 2.64
C ARG A 527 -11.67 12.35 3.96
N GLY A 528 -11.35 13.64 3.90
CA GLY A 528 -11.16 14.49 5.08
C GLY A 528 -9.66 14.63 5.33
N ILE A 529 -9.08 15.76 4.92
CA ILE A 529 -7.66 16.04 5.08
C ILE A 529 -7.48 17.53 5.40
N PHE A 530 -6.65 17.80 6.39
CA PHE A 530 -6.43 19.13 6.96
C PHE A 530 -4.93 19.38 7.06
N THR A 531 -4.48 20.55 6.63
CA THR A 531 -3.05 20.87 6.50
C THR A 531 -2.73 22.25 7.02
N THR A 532 -1.55 22.43 7.59
CA THR A 532 -1.01 23.73 8.04
C THR A 532 0.26 24.06 7.28
N GLU A 533 0.67 25.33 7.31
CA GLU A 533 1.95 25.84 6.79
C GLU A 533 2.77 26.44 7.93
N ASP A 534 4.10 26.33 7.89
CA ASP A 534 5.02 26.79 8.94
C ASP A 534 5.51 28.24 8.76
N GLY A 535 4.98 28.97 7.78
CA GLY A 535 5.41 30.32 7.39
C GLY A 535 6.66 30.37 6.50
N ASN A 536 7.38 29.25 6.32
CA ASN A 536 8.51 29.13 5.40
C ASN A 536 8.15 28.40 4.09
N GLY A 537 6.85 28.14 3.85
CA GLY A 537 6.37 27.37 2.69
C GLY A 537 6.51 25.85 2.83
N VAL A 538 6.75 25.34 4.05
CA VAL A 538 6.66 23.91 4.35
C VAL A 538 5.26 23.60 4.86
N HIS A 539 4.63 22.57 4.31
CA HIS A 539 3.29 22.14 4.70
C HIS A 539 3.32 20.81 5.46
N ARG A 540 2.45 20.68 6.46
CA ARG A 540 2.22 19.45 7.24
C ARG A 540 0.76 19.01 7.10
N ILE A 541 0.52 17.70 7.01
CA ILE A 541 -0.82 17.14 7.23
C ILE A 541 -1.08 17.08 8.74
N VAL A 542 -2.08 17.84 9.22
CA VAL A 542 -2.46 17.86 10.64
C VAL A 542 -3.40 16.68 10.93
N ALA A 543 -4.50 16.59 10.17
CA ALA A 543 -5.49 15.53 10.34
C ALA A 543 -5.78 14.83 9.01
N ARG A 544 -5.90 13.50 9.05
CA ARG A 544 -6.07 12.62 7.90
C ARG A 544 -7.10 11.52 8.17
N GLY A 545 -8.25 11.62 7.51
CA GLY A 545 -9.27 10.58 7.49
C GLY A 545 -8.86 9.36 6.66
N TYR A 546 -9.74 8.36 6.61
CA TYR A 546 -9.52 7.20 5.74
C TYR A 546 -9.52 7.57 4.27
N ASP A 547 -8.98 6.68 3.45
CA ASP A 547 -9.26 6.71 2.03
C ASP A 547 -10.75 6.44 1.74
N LYS A 548 -11.24 6.91 0.61
CA LYS A 548 -12.61 6.66 0.16
C LYS A 548 -12.80 5.16 -0.15
N PHE A 549 -13.53 4.45 0.71
CA PHE A 549 -13.93 3.06 0.51
C PHE A 549 -15.38 2.88 0.00
N PHE A 550 -15.59 1.79 -0.73
CA PHE A 550 -16.78 1.50 -1.52
C PHE A 550 -17.50 0.23 -1.02
N ASN A 551 -18.80 0.12 -1.33
CA ASN A 551 -19.61 -1.04 -0.98
C ASN A 551 -19.21 -2.22 -1.87
N VAL A 552 -19.44 -3.45 -1.41
CA VAL A 552 -19.38 -4.60 -2.32
C VAL A 552 -20.25 -4.33 -3.55
N GLY A 553 -19.67 -4.48 -4.74
CA GLY A 553 -20.29 -4.20 -6.04
C GLY A 553 -20.32 -2.73 -6.50
N GLU A 554 -19.94 -1.75 -5.67
CA GLU A 554 -20.09 -0.32 -6.01
C GLU A 554 -19.03 0.18 -7.02
N VAL A 555 -17.85 -0.45 -7.06
CA VAL A 555 -16.76 -0.21 -8.03
C VAL A 555 -16.12 -1.53 -8.45
N GLY A 556 -15.44 -1.57 -9.61
CA GLY A 556 -14.90 -2.81 -10.20
C GLY A 556 -14.05 -3.66 -9.25
N TRP A 557 -13.19 -3.01 -8.46
CA TRP A 557 -12.32 -3.63 -7.46
C TRP A 557 -12.97 -3.96 -6.11
N THR A 558 -14.30 -3.82 -6.03
CA THR A 558 -15.12 -4.29 -4.90
C THR A 558 -16.18 -5.31 -5.34
N THR A 559 -16.11 -5.79 -6.58
CA THR A 559 -16.91 -6.94 -7.02
C THR A 559 -16.49 -8.20 -6.26
N LYS A 560 -17.39 -9.18 -6.09
CA LYS A 560 -17.12 -10.43 -5.35
C LYS A 560 -15.81 -11.10 -5.81
N ARG A 561 -15.66 -11.23 -7.13
CA ARG A 561 -14.46 -11.78 -7.77
C ARG A 561 -13.21 -10.93 -7.55
N ALA A 562 -13.29 -9.59 -7.66
CA ALA A 562 -12.11 -8.75 -7.42
C ALA A 562 -11.64 -8.77 -5.95
N LEU A 563 -12.57 -8.94 -4.99
CA LEU A 563 -12.21 -9.15 -3.60
C LEU A 563 -11.54 -10.52 -3.38
N GLU A 564 -12.02 -11.57 -4.07
CA GLU A 564 -11.43 -12.91 -4.05
C GLU A 564 -10.05 -12.96 -4.75
N ASP A 565 -9.88 -12.28 -5.88
CA ASP A 565 -8.67 -12.27 -6.70
C ASP A 565 -7.60 -11.27 -6.20
N HIS A 566 -7.95 -10.25 -5.38
CA HIS A 566 -7.02 -9.16 -5.04
C HIS A 566 -6.97 -8.74 -3.57
N THR A 567 -7.61 -9.47 -2.64
CA THR A 567 -7.48 -9.18 -1.19
C THR A 567 -7.06 -10.43 -0.41
N THR A 568 -6.31 -10.23 0.67
CA THR A 568 -5.76 -11.33 1.48
C THR A 568 -6.05 -11.16 2.97
N GLY A 569 -6.19 -12.27 3.68
CA GLY A 569 -6.50 -12.27 5.11
C GLY A 569 -5.36 -11.74 5.98
N PRO A 570 -5.63 -11.40 7.26
CA PRO A 570 -6.94 -11.52 7.92
C PRO A 570 -7.91 -10.38 7.59
N TYR A 571 -9.21 -10.70 7.56
CA TYR A 571 -10.29 -9.74 7.31
C TYR A 571 -10.89 -9.30 8.64
N THR A 572 -10.75 -8.03 9.01
CA THR A 572 -11.34 -7.50 10.25
C THR A 572 -12.60 -6.70 9.93
N LEU A 573 -13.75 -7.22 10.35
CA LEU A 573 -15.05 -6.57 10.27
C LEU A 573 -15.24 -5.71 11.50
N SER A 574 -15.15 -4.39 11.37
CA SER A 574 -15.58 -3.46 12.42
C SER A 574 -17.03 -3.04 12.18
N LEU A 575 -17.84 -2.99 13.24
CA LEU A 575 -19.21 -2.51 13.21
C LEU A 575 -19.26 -1.10 12.57
N LYS A 576 -20.18 -0.91 11.62
CA LYS A 576 -20.37 0.41 11.01
C LYS A 576 -21.35 1.23 11.85
N SER A 577 -20.85 1.91 12.88
CA SER A 577 -21.60 2.90 13.67
C SER A 577 -22.30 3.95 12.78
N ASN A 578 -23.37 4.54 13.32
CA ASN A 578 -24.38 5.29 12.59
C ASN A 578 -24.48 6.71 13.16
N GLY A 579 -23.45 7.51 12.94
CA GLY A 579 -23.33 8.84 13.54
C GLY A 579 -22.67 9.86 12.60
N CYS A 580 -21.85 10.73 13.17
CA CYS A 580 -21.05 11.70 12.44
C CYS A 580 -19.55 11.55 12.71
N ILE A 581 -18.75 11.44 11.65
CA ILE A 581 -17.30 11.27 11.76
C ILE A 581 -16.61 12.52 12.33
N ILE A 582 -15.79 12.30 13.35
CA ILE A 582 -14.93 13.26 14.04
C ILE A 582 -13.47 12.82 13.86
N PHE A 583 -12.61 13.77 13.52
CA PHE A 583 -11.15 13.60 13.55
C PHE A 583 -10.57 14.38 14.72
N ILE A 584 -9.69 13.74 15.48
CA ILE A 584 -8.95 14.32 16.61
C ILE A 584 -7.47 14.13 16.29
N ALA A 585 -6.72 15.22 16.15
CA ALA A 585 -5.30 15.21 15.85
C ALA A 585 -4.56 16.29 16.65
N ALA A 586 -3.24 16.22 16.74
CA ALA A 586 -2.44 17.23 17.41
C ALA A 586 -2.17 18.45 16.51
N LEU A 587 -2.61 19.63 16.92
CA LEU A 587 -2.30 20.90 16.26
C LEU A 587 -0.87 21.34 16.57
N THR A 588 -0.50 21.24 17.85
CA THR A 588 0.84 21.38 18.45
C THR A 588 1.03 20.21 19.43
N PRO A 589 2.20 20.00 20.07
CA PRO A 589 2.36 18.93 21.06
C PRO A 589 1.45 19.04 22.29
N GLU A 590 0.85 20.21 22.54
CA GLU A 590 0.02 20.51 23.72
C GLU A 590 -1.45 20.81 23.38
N LYS A 591 -1.79 20.99 22.10
CA LYS A 591 -3.12 21.45 21.67
C LYS A 591 -3.73 20.51 20.62
N LEU A 592 -5.02 20.20 20.77
CA LEU A 592 -5.73 19.39 19.79
C LEU A 592 -6.38 20.23 18.67
N LEU A 593 -6.56 19.58 17.53
CA LEU A 593 -7.46 19.97 16.47
C LEU A 593 -8.59 18.93 16.40
N ILE A 594 -9.79 19.33 16.84
CA ILE A 594 -11.01 18.55 16.68
C ILE A 594 -11.74 19.07 15.44
N THR A 595 -12.08 18.18 14.52
CA THR A 595 -12.78 18.52 13.28
C THR A 595 -13.90 17.54 12.98
N SER A 596 -14.93 18.03 12.30
CA SER A 596 -15.83 17.18 11.53
C SER A 596 -15.22 16.87 10.16
N LYS A 597 -15.87 16.03 9.35
CA LYS A 597 -15.37 15.60 8.02
C LYS A 597 -14.66 16.68 7.16
N HIS A 598 -15.18 17.92 7.12
CA HIS A 598 -14.66 19.02 6.28
C HIS A 598 -14.73 20.41 6.97
N SER A 599 -14.93 20.46 8.29
CA SER A 599 -15.29 21.71 9.00
C SER A 599 -14.71 21.74 10.41
N ILE A 600 -14.25 22.91 10.83
CA ILE A 600 -13.55 23.16 12.09
C ILE A 600 -14.30 24.24 12.87
N GLY A 601 -14.49 24.04 14.18
CA GLY A 601 -15.03 25.03 15.10
C GLY A 601 -16.54 25.32 14.96
N PRO A 602 -17.04 26.35 15.67
CA PRO A 602 -18.46 26.63 15.78
C PRO A 602 -19.09 27.09 14.45
N ALA A 603 -20.38 26.80 14.29
CA ALA A 603 -21.11 27.18 13.08
C ALA A 603 -21.17 28.71 12.90
N THR A 604 -21.04 29.18 11.67
CA THR A 604 -20.99 30.61 11.30
C THR A 604 -22.22 31.43 11.71
N ASP A 605 -23.34 30.76 12.04
CA ASP A 605 -24.61 31.39 12.43
C ASP A 605 -24.77 31.57 13.96
N GLY A 606 -23.78 31.16 14.78
CA GLY A 606 -23.72 31.45 16.23
C GLY A 606 -24.80 30.81 17.13
N MET A 607 -25.86 30.23 16.57
CA MET A 607 -27.00 29.64 17.30
C MET A 607 -27.06 28.10 17.29
N LYS A 608 -26.13 27.41 16.62
CA LYS A 608 -26.08 25.94 16.57
C LYS A 608 -24.68 25.40 16.89
N VAL A 609 -24.64 24.44 17.81
CA VAL A 609 -23.45 23.66 18.15
C VAL A 609 -23.02 22.85 16.92
N SER A 610 -21.73 22.90 16.55
CA SER A 610 -21.19 22.13 15.43
C SER A 610 -20.96 20.66 15.80
N HIS A 611 -20.83 19.78 14.79
CA HIS A 611 -20.39 18.40 15.02
C HIS A 611 -19.02 18.32 15.70
N ALA A 612 -18.10 19.24 15.38
CA ALA A 612 -16.79 19.29 16.01
C ALA A 612 -16.91 19.69 17.49
N ASP A 613 -17.73 20.71 17.81
CA ASP A 613 -17.95 21.18 19.19
C ASP A 613 -18.62 20.09 20.04
N ALA A 614 -19.55 19.31 19.46
CA ALA A 614 -20.20 18.19 20.14
C ALA A 614 -19.22 17.04 20.40
N GLY A 615 -18.36 16.71 19.44
CA GLY A 615 -17.28 15.75 19.62
C GLY A 615 -16.26 16.21 20.67
N GLU A 616 -15.87 17.48 20.67
CA GLU A 616 -14.95 18.05 21.65
C GLU A 616 -15.50 17.98 23.07
N LYS A 617 -16.80 18.25 23.27
CA LYS A 617 -17.45 18.11 24.59
C LYS A 617 -17.38 16.68 25.13
N TRP A 618 -17.65 15.69 24.29
CA TRP A 618 -17.51 14.28 24.66
C TRP A 618 -16.06 13.90 24.97
N LEU A 619 -15.10 14.39 24.17
CA LEU A 619 -13.68 14.17 24.43
C LEU A 619 -13.22 14.76 25.76
N ARG A 620 -13.59 16.02 26.06
CA ARG A 620 -13.26 16.68 27.34
C ARG A 620 -13.80 15.89 28.54
N LYS A 621 -15.03 15.38 28.44
CA LYS A 621 -15.63 14.50 29.46
C LYS A 621 -14.82 13.22 29.68
N TYR A 622 -14.41 12.51 28.61
CA TYR A 622 -13.62 11.28 28.76
C TYR A 622 -12.24 11.53 29.36
N LEU A 623 -11.59 12.63 28.99
CA LEU A 623 -10.30 13.04 29.56
C LEU A 623 -10.44 13.32 31.06
N GLU A 624 -11.48 14.06 31.48
CA GLU A 624 -11.80 14.31 32.89
C GLU A 624 -12.08 13.01 33.67
N GLU A 625 -12.92 12.11 33.13
CA GLU A 625 -13.21 10.79 33.71
C GLU A 625 -11.97 9.89 33.84
N LYS A 626 -10.95 10.08 32.99
CA LYS A 626 -9.67 9.37 33.01
C LYS A 626 -8.56 10.07 33.80
N GLY A 627 -8.81 11.27 34.33
CA GLY A 627 -7.78 12.09 34.99
C GLY A 627 -6.65 12.52 34.07
N ARG A 628 -6.93 12.71 32.77
CA ARG A 628 -5.98 13.15 31.73
C ARG A 628 -6.36 14.53 31.20
N THR A 629 -5.41 15.18 30.54
CA THR A 629 -5.58 16.52 29.95
C THR A 629 -5.64 16.47 28.42
N GLU A 630 -6.07 17.58 27.81
CA GLU A 630 -6.01 17.78 26.36
C GLU A 630 -4.56 17.69 25.84
N SER A 631 -3.60 18.20 26.63
CA SER A 631 -2.17 18.19 26.31
C SER A 631 -1.58 16.79 26.29
N ASP A 632 -2.03 15.89 27.17
CA ASP A 632 -1.54 14.50 27.17
C ASP A 632 -1.92 13.79 25.87
N LEU A 633 -3.17 13.97 25.42
CA LEU A 633 -3.64 13.38 24.17
C LEU A 633 -3.01 14.06 22.94
N ALA A 634 -2.82 15.39 22.98
CA ALA A 634 -2.10 16.11 21.94
C ALA A 634 -0.66 15.60 21.81
N ASN A 635 0.03 15.35 22.92
CA ASN A 635 1.41 14.87 22.90
C ASN A 635 1.51 13.49 22.25
N VAL A 636 0.67 12.54 22.66
CA VAL A 636 0.68 11.18 22.10
C VAL A 636 0.29 11.16 20.61
N LEU A 637 -0.70 11.96 20.19
CA LEU A 637 -1.05 12.09 18.77
C LEU A 637 0.03 12.83 17.98
N TRP A 638 0.76 13.77 18.57
CA TRP A 638 1.86 14.48 17.94
C TRP A 638 3.07 13.57 17.68
N MET A 639 3.57 12.90 18.72
CA MET A 639 4.81 12.09 18.63
C MET A 639 4.66 10.94 17.63
N ASN A 640 3.48 10.35 17.55
CA ASN A 640 3.20 9.28 16.59
C ASN A 640 2.77 9.78 15.20
N ASN A 641 2.57 11.09 15.02
CA ASN A 641 1.95 11.73 13.85
C ASN A 641 0.60 11.08 13.48
N TRP A 642 -0.32 11.01 14.45
CA TRP A 642 -1.59 10.29 14.34
C TRP A 642 -2.82 11.21 14.27
N THR A 643 -3.83 10.73 13.54
CA THR A 643 -5.22 11.19 13.61
C THR A 643 -6.08 10.08 14.20
N ALA A 644 -6.65 10.29 15.38
CA ALA A 644 -7.72 9.46 15.91
C ALA A 644 -9.04 9.75 15.16
N VAL A 645 -9.76 8.70 14.78
CA VAL A 645 -10.99 8.76 13.99
C VAL A 645 -12.11 8.04 14.73
N ALA A 646 -13.13 8.82 15.09
CA ALA A 646 -14.29 8.32 15.83
C ALA A 646 -15.61 8.73 15.15
N GLU A 647 -16.68 7.98 15.43
CA GLU A 647 -18.04 8.32 15.04
C GLU A 647 -18.78 8.85 16.29
N LEU A 648 -19.27 10.09 16.24
CA LEU A 648 -20.13 10.65 17.27
C LEU A 648 -21.55 10.10 17.11
N CYS A 649 -21.98 9.31 18.09
CA CYS A 649 -23.29 8.66 18.17
C CYS A 649 -24.03 9.22 19.39
N ASP A 650 -24.85 10.26 19.21
CA ASP A 650 -25.55 10.94 20.30
C ASP A 650 -26.92 11.44 19.86
N ASP A 651 -27.98 10.66 20.15
CA ASP A 651 -29.36 10.99 19.82
C ASP A 651 -29.86 12.28 20.51
N SER A 652 -29.23 12.69 21.62
CA SER A 652 -29.55 13.96 22.29
C SER A 652 -29.02 15.17 21.52
N PHE A 653 -28.04 14.96 20.63
CA PHE A 653 -27.51 15.93 19.70
C PHE A 653 -28.17 15.82 18.31
N GLU A 654 -28.07 14.67 17.65
CA GLU A 654 -28.64 14.38 16.32
C GLU A 654 -29.03 12.89 16.19
N GLU A 655 -30.33 12.59 16.02
CA GLU A 655 -30.80 11.22 15.73
C GLU A 655 -30.54 10.83 14.26
N HIS A 656 -29.93 9.66 14.06
CA HIS A 656 -29.60 9.15 12.72
C HIS A 656 -30.64 8.17 12.15
N VAL A 657 -30.36 6.87 12.17
CA VAL A 657 -31.25 5.79 11.68
C VAL A 657 -31.43 4.72 12.75
N LEU A 658 -30.38 4.41 13.48
CA LEU A 658 -30.41 3.60 14.69
C LEU A 658 -30.42 4.52 15.90
N GLY A 659 -31.18 4.14 16.93
CA GLY A 659 -31.10 4.80 18.23
C GLY A 659 -29.99 4.20 19.07
N TYR A 660 -29.33 5.02 19.87
CA TYR A 660 -28.23 4.62 20.75
C TYR A 660 -28.70 4.60 22.21
N PRO A 661 -28.50 3.50 22.96
CA PRO A 661 -28.79 3.50 24.38
C PRO A 661 -27.78 4.39 25.13
N PRO A 662 -28.09 4.88 26.34
CA PRO A 662 -27.25 5.82 27.09
C PRO A 662 -25.80 5.36 27.27
N GLU A 663 -25.58 4.06 27.47
CA GLU A 663 -24.27 3.43 27.63
C GLU A 663 -23.42 3.35 26.34
N LEU A 664 -24.04 3.51 25.17
CA LEU A 664 -23.36 3.58 23.87
C LEU A 664 -23.42 4.99 23.25
N THR A 665 -23.81 6.01 24.03
CA THR A 665 -23.88 7.40 23.59
C THR A 665 -22.49 8.06 23.75
N GLY A 666 -21.96 8.64 22.67
CA GLY A 666 -20.68 9.37 22.65
C GLY A 666 -19.79 9.05 21.46
N LEU A 667 -18.45 9.08 21.63
CA LEU A 667 -17.49 8.85 20.53
C LEU A 667 -17.06 7.38 20.44
N HIS A 668 -17.44 6.72 19.35
CA HIS A 668 -17.02 5.37 18.99
C HIS A 668 -15.71 5.43 18.23
N LEU A 669 -14.58 5.15 18.89
CA LEU A 669 -13.28 5.14 18.20
C LEU A 669 -13.20 3.91 17.29
N HIS A 670 -12.93 4.15 16.01
CA HIS A 670 -12.86 3.10 15.00
C HIS A 670 -11.59 3.15 14.16
N GLY A 671 -10.67 4.10 14.37
CA GLY A 671 -9.32 3.99 13.83
C GLY A 671 -8.37 5.07 14.25
N ILE A 672 -7.10 4.83 13.96
CA ILE A 672 -6.00 5.75 14.17
C ILE A 672 -5.15 5.69 12.90
N ASN A 673 -5.09 6.80 12.16
CA ASN A 673 -4.38 6.91 10.89
C ASN A 673 -3.06 7.66 11.09
N GLU A 674 -2.00 7.31 10.35
CA GLU A 674 -0.84 8.20 10.25
C GLU A 674 -1.19 9.43 9.39
N SER A 675 -0.88 10.64 9.88
CA SER A 675 -1.08 11.91 9.17
C SER A 675 -0.01 12.12 8.09
N THR A 676 0.00 11.27 7.06
CA THR A 676 0.92 11.32 5.92
C THR A 676 0.18 11.20 4.58
N LYS A 677 0.87 11.41 3.46
CA LYS A 677 0.29 11.25 2.10
C LYS A 677 -0.38 9.88 1.86
N ALA A 678 0.24 8.78 2.32
CA ALA A 678 -0.17 7.40 2.06
C ALA A 678 -1.24 6.89 3.03
N PHE A 679 -1.99 5.84 2.65
CA PHE A 679 -2.99 5.22 3.53
C PHE A 679 -2.36 4.21 4.48
N LYS A 680 -2.18 4.62 5.74
CA LYS A 680 -1.77 3.75 6.85
C LYS A 680 -2.69 3.98 8.06
N THR A 681 -3.07 2.88 8.71
CA THR A 681 -3.95 2.85 9.90
C THR A 681 -3.48 1.75 10.83
N LEU A 682 -3.63 1.94 12.13
CA LEU A 682 -3.33 0.91 13.12
C LEU A 682 -4.28 -0.30 12.99
N PRO A 683 -3.82 -1.51 13.37
CA PRO A 683 -4.68 -2.69 13.57
C PRO A 683 -5.80 -2.40 14.57
N HIS A 684 -6.96 -3.03 14.37
CA HIS A 684 -8.16 -2.74 15.18
C HIS A 684 -7.96 -3.03 16.68
N GLU A 685 -7.17 -4.04 17.04
CA GLU A 685 -6.82 -4.34 18.44
C GLU A 685 -6.10 -3.18 19.14
N GLN A 686 -5.17 -2.52 18.45
CA GLN A 686 -4.46 -1.34 18.97
C GLN A 686 -5.39 -0.12 19.10
N VAL A 687 -6.36 0.00 18.18
CA VAL A 687 -7.41 1.02 18.26
C VAL A 687 -8.31 0.78 19.48
N ASP A 688 -8.71 -0.46 19.75
CA ASP A 688 -9.51 -0.81 20.93
C ASP A 688 -8.71 -0.64 22.25
N ALA A 689 -7.40 -0.90 22.24
CA ALA A 689 -6.51 -0.60 23.37
C ALA A 689 -6.46 0.91 23.67
N PHE A 690 -6.21 1.72 22.64
CA PHE A 690 -6.21 3.18 22.74
C PHE A 690 -7.59 3.73 23.18
N ALA A 691 -8.69 3.15 22.67
CA ALA A 691 -10.03 3.53 23.09
C ALA A 691 -10.23 3.34 24.59
N LYS A 692 -9.88 2.17 25.13
CA LYS A 692 -9.97 1.84 26.56
C LYS A 692 -9.08 2.73 27.42
N GLU A 693 -7.88 3.04 26.94
CA GLU A 693 -6.93 3.92 27.62
C GLU A 693 -7.49 5.34 27.78
N TRP A 694 -7.96 5.94 26.68
CA TRP A 694 -8.38 7.35 26.61
C TRP A 694 -9.87 7.59 26.87
N GLY A 695 -10.67 6.52 27.10
CA GLY A 695 -12.08 6.61 27.47
C GLY A 695 -13.08 6.64 26.31
N PHE A 696 -12.62 6.43 25.08
CA PHE A 696 -13.53 6.28 23.94
C PHE A 696 -14.31 4.96 24.00
N ILE A 697 -15.47 4.93 23.35
CA ILE A 697 -16.25 3.70 23.17
C ILE A 697 -15.55 2.83 22.10
N THR A 698 -15.26 1.58 22.44
CA THR A 698 -14.66 0.60 21.51
C THR A 698 -15.65 0.18 20.43
N THR A 699 -15.23 0.17 19.17
CA THR A 699 -16.09 -0.30 18.07
C THR A 699 -16.01 -1.81 17.96
N ALA A 700 -17.11 -2.51 18.25
CA ALA A 700 -17.19 -3.97 18.19
C ALA A 700 -16.67 -4.52 16.84
N SER A 701 -15.83 -5.54 16.89
CA SER A 701 -15.19 -6.12 15.70
C SER A 701 -15.10 -7.65 15.75
N LEU A 702 -14.91 -8.25 14.57
CA LEU A 702 -14.70 -9.68 14.38
C LEU A 702 -13.61 -9.89 13.31
N GLN A 703 -12.68 -10.80 13.55
CA GLN A 703 -11.68 -11.18 12.55
C GLN A 703 -12.03 -12.54 11.92
N LEU A 704 -11.97 -12.61 10.59
CA LEU A 704 -12.25 -13.80 9.80
C LEU A 704 -11.08 -14.08 8.84
N PRO A 705 -10.72 -15.37 8.59
CA PRO A 705 -9.50 -15.71 7.86
C PRO A 705 -9.63 -15.51 6.33
N THR A 706 -10.84 -15.62 5.77
CA THR A 706 -11.07 -15.63 4.31
C THR A 706 -12.26 -14.77 3.91
N ILE A 707 -12.23 -14.20 2.70
CA ILE A 707 -13.35 -13.45 2.12
C ILE A 707 -14.64 -14.28 2.00
N ALA A 708 -14.52 -15.60 1.83
CA ALA A 708 -15.67 -16.52 1.85
C ALA A 708 -16.36 -16.53 3.23
N ALA A 709 -15.58 -16.60 4.33
CA ALA A 709 -16.13 -16.50 5.69
C ALA A 709 -16.73 -15.12 5.97
N VAL A 710 -16.11 -14.03 5.47
CA VAL A 710 -16.71 -12.67 5.53
C VAL A 710 -18.09 -12.65 4.88
N ARG A 711 -18.21 -13.23 3.68
CA ARG A 711 -19.48 -13.30 2.95
C ARG A 711 -20.53 -14.10 3.72
N GLU A 712 -20.21 -15.31 4.15
CA GLU A 712 -21.13 -16.17 4.90
C GLU A 712 -21.66 -15.50 6.18
N PHE A 713 -20.76 -14.94 7.00
CA PHE A 713 -21.13 -14.21 8.22
C PHE A 713 -21.97 -12.96 7.94
N THR A 714 -21.62 -12.17 6.91
CA THR A 714 -22.40 -10.97 6.57
C THR A 714 -23.74 -11.31 5.91
N ASP A 715 -23.84 -12.40 5.15
CA ASP A 715 -25.11 -12.92 4.62
C ASP A 715 -26.01 -13.44 5.76
N GLU A 716 -25.46 -14.00 6.84
CA GLU A 716 -26.21 -14.35 8.05
C GLU A 716 -26.70 -13.11 8.82
N CYS A 717 -25.83 -12.12 9.04
CA CYS A 717 -26.19 -10.85 9.67
C CYS A 717 -27.23 -10.07 8.85
N ALA A 718 -27.16 -10.13 7.51
CA ALA A 718 -28.13 -9.51 6.62
C ALA A 718 -29.53 -10.10 6.79
N LYS A 719 -29.64 -11.38 7.15
CA LYS A 719 -30.92 -12.03 7.38
C LYS A 719 -31.62 -11.45 8.61
N THR A 720 -30.92 -11.40 9.74
CA THR A 720 -31.51 -10.94 11.01
C THR A 720 -31.56 -9.43 11.16
N GLY A 721 -30.76 -8.69 10.38
CA GLY A 721 -30.54 -7.24 10.53
C GLY A 721 -29.81 -6.86 11.82
N THR A 722 -29.29 -7.84 12.57
CA THR A 722 -28.71 -7.69 13.91
C THR A 722 -27.42 -8.50 14.06
N TRP A 723 -26.56 -8.09 14.99
CA TRP A 723 -25.43 -8.90 15.46
C TRP A 723 -25.37 -8.81 16.99
N ASN A 724 -25.24 -9.96 17.66
CA ASN A 724 -25.34 -10.08 19.12
C ASN A 724 -26.60 -9.42 19.72
N GLY A 725 -27.73 -9.45 18.99
CA GLY A 725 -29.00 -8.84 19.38
C GLY A 725 -29.09 -7.31 19.17
N VAL A 726 -28.02 -6.65 18.73
CA VAL A 726 -28.01 -5.22 18.43
C VAL A 726 -28.32 -4.99 16.94
N PRO A 727 -29.24 -4.08 16.57
CA PRO A 727 -29.47 -3.69 15.17
C PRO A 727 -28.24 -3.04 14.52
N ILE A 728 -27.94 -3.38 13.26
CA ILE A 728 -26.72 -2.95 12.57
C ILE A 728 -26.98 -2.47 11.13
N GLU A 729 -26.39 -1.34 10.72
CA GLU A 729 -26.45 -0.85 9.31
C GLU A 729 -25.51 -1.66 8.38
N GLY A 730 -24.55 -2.38 8.95
CA GLY A 730 -23.50 -3.11 8.22
C GLY A 730 -22.14 -3.08 8.91
N PHE A 731 -21.12 -3.47 8.15
CA PHE A 731 -19.72 -3.56 8.57
C PHE A 731 -18.80 -2.78 7.64
N VAL A 732 -17.69 -2.28 8.20
CA VAL A 732 -16.50 -1.88 7.43
C VAL A 732 -15.49 -3.01 7.56
N VAL A 733 -15.12 -3.60 6.43
CA VAL A 733 -14.16 -4.71 6.35
C VAL A 733 -12.79 -4.16 6.01
N ARG A 734 -11.79 -4.58 6.78
CA ARG A 734 -10.40 -4.13 6.71
C ARG A 734 -9.52 -5.33 6.35
N THR A 735 -8.69 -5.17 5.33
CA THR A 735 -7.86 -6.23 4.75
C THR A 735 -6.64 -5.58 4.08
N HIS A 736 -5.83 -6.35 3.35
CA HIS A 736 -4.70 -5.88 2.55
C HIS A 736 -4.86 -6.32 1.10
N VAL A 737 -4.27 -5.57 0.17
CA VAL A 737 -4.20 -5.99 -1.24
C VAL A 737 -3.27 -7.20 -1.36
N GLY A 738 -3.80 -8.32 -1.84
CA GLY A 738 -3.06 -9.55 -2.09
C GLY A 738 -2.36 -9.54 -3.46
N GLU A 739 -1.46 -10.50 -3.68
CA GLU A 739 -0.92 -10.75 -5.01
C GLU A 739 -2.02 -11.33 -5.93
N PRO A 740 -2.22 -10.77 -7.14
CA PRO A 740 -3.21 -11.29 -8.07
C PRO A 740 -2.87 -12.69 -8.59
N PRO A 741 -3.85 -13.60 -8.76
CA PRO A 741 -3.65 -14.84 -9.50
C PRO A 741 -3.06 -14.59 -10.90
N ALA A 742 -2.16 -15.47 -11.33
CA ALA A 742 -1.56 -15.42 -12.65
C ALA A 742 -2.65 -15.43 -13.75
N GLY A 743 -2.66 -14.40 -14.60
CA GLY A 743 -3.67 -14.22 -15.66
C GLY A 743 -4.90 -13.40 -15.27
N SER A 744 -4.97 -12.83 -14.07
CA SER A 744 -6.03 -11.89 -13.68
C SER A 744 -5.95 -10.56 -14.45
N HIS A 745 -7.10 -9.99 -14.82
CA HIS A 745 -7.15 -8.77 -15.66
C HIS A 745 -6.84 -7.49 -14.85
N PRO A 746 -5.83 -6.68 -15.23
CA PRO A 746 -5.40 -5.51 -14.44
C PRO A 746 -6.44 -4.41 -14.23
N ARG A 747 -7.51 -4.37 -15.03
CA ARG A 747 -8.55 -3.31 -14.96
C ARG A 747 -9.52 -3.46 -13.78
N ASN A 748 -9.52 -4.61 -13.10
CA ASN A 748 -10.42 -4.88 -11.96
C ASN A 748 -9.70 -4.89 -10.59
N GLY A 749 -8.38 -4.67 -10.56
CA GLY A 749 -7.61 -4.58 -9.33
C GLY A 749 -7.85 -3.28 -8.54
N PRO A 750 -7.69 -3.29 -7.20
CA PRO A 750 -7.75 -2.09 -6.39
C PRO A 750 -6.64 -1.09 -6.78
N PRO A 751 -6.85 0.23 -6.64
CA PRO A 751 -5.91 1.27 -7.07
C PRO A 751 -4.70 1.44 -6.13
N TYR A 752 -4.29 0.37 -5.46
CA TYR A 752 -3.26 0.32 -4.42
C TYR A 752 -2.23 -0.76 -4.76
N SER A 753 -0.98 -0.59 -4.32
CA SER A 753 0.04 -1.64 -4.46
C SER A 753 -0.26 -2.83 -3.54
N VAL A 754 0.25 -4.01 -3.90
CA VAL A 754 0.25 -5.21 -3.04
C VAL A 754 0.79 -4.86 -1.64
N GLY A 755 0.19 -5.45 -0.60
CA GLY A 755 0.49 -5.17 0.80
C GLY A 755 -0.16 -3.90 1.38
N SER A 756 -0.71 -3.00 0.54
CA SER A 756 -1.42 -1.80 1.01
C SER A 756 -2.66 -2.16 1.82
N THR A 757 -2.98 -1.35 2.83
CA THR A 757 -4.24 -1.50 3.57
C THR A 757 -5.41 -1.16 2.65
N PHE A 758 -6.44 -2.02 2.63
CA PHE A 758 -7.60 -1.89 1.77
C PHE A 758 -8.90 -2.06 2.58
N PHE A 759 -9.83 -1.11 2.43
CA PHE A 759 -11.12 -1.10 3.12
C PHE A 759 -12.26 -1.22 2.10
N PHE A 760 -13.28 -1.99 2.45
CA PHE A 760 -14.59 -1.97 1.77
C PHE A 760 -15.71 -2.03 2.81
N LYS A 761 -16.96 -1.77 2.39
CA LYS A 761 -18.13 -1.82 3.28
C LYS A 761 -19.14 -2.87 2.81
N VAL A 762 -19.77 -3.55 3.75
CA VAL A 762 -20.93 -4.42 3.52
C VAL A 762 -22.10 -3.78 4.26
N LYS A 763 -23.09 -3.29 3.52
CA LYS A 763 -24.29 -2.65 4.09
C LYS A 763 -25.51 -3.54 3.95
N PHE A 764 -26.42 -3.42 4.90
CA PHE A 764 -27.75 -4.01 4.83
C PHE A 764 -28.73 -2.92 4.43
N ASP A 765 -29.42 -3.10 3.30
CA ASP A 765 -30.31 -2.06 2.77
C ASP A 765 -31.64 -1.98 3.55
N GLU A 766 -32.17 -3.11 4.02
CA GLU A 766 -33.41 -3.17 4.79
C GLU A 766 -33.16 -3.48 6.28
N PRO A 767 -33.98 -2.93 7.20
CA PRO A 767 -35.04 -1.93 7.00
C PRO A 767 -34.54 -0.47 6.88
N TYR A 768 -33.22 -0.26 6.87
CA TYR A 768 -32.60 1.05 7.08
C TYR A 768 -32.84 2.07 5.96
N MET A 769 -32.94 1.62 4.71
CA MET A 769 -33.32 2.47 3.58
C MET A 769 -34.77 2.94 3.69
N MET A 770 -35.68 2.07 4.17
CA MET A 770 -37.06 2.44 4.44
C MET A 770 -37.16 3.54 5.51
N TYR A 771 -36.44 3.39 6.63
CA TYR A 771 -36.44 4.39 7.71
C TYR A 771 -35.85 5.74 7.27
N ARG A 772 -34.82 5.72 6.40
CA ARG A 772 -34.31 6.95 5.74
C ARG A 772 -35.36 7.61 4.87
N ASP A 773 -36.10 6.85 4.07
CA ASP A 773 -37.17 7.39 3.24
C ASP A 773 -38.31 7.97 4.08
N TRP A 774 -38.71 7.32 5.17
CA TRP A 774 -39.71 7.83 6.12
C TRP A 774 -39.30 9.17 6.72
N ARG A 775 -38.04 9.28 7.17
CA ARG A 775 -37.48 10.54 7.70
C ARG A 775 -37.54 11.68 6.69
N GLU A 776 -37.05 11.46 5.46
CA GLU A 776 -37.02 12.51 4.43
C GLU A 776 -38.42 12.88 3.92
N LEU A 777 -39.35 11.93 3.83
CA LEU A 777 -40.75 12.20 3.49
C LEU A 777 -41.45 13.02 4.58
N THR A 778 -41.21 12.73 5.85
CA THR A 778 -41.76 13.50 6.98
C THR A 778 -41.24 14.94 6.98
N LYS A 779 -39.94 15.16 6.71
CA LYS A 779 -39.38 16.51 6.52
C LYS A 779 -40.04 17.26 5.35
N GLN A 780 -40.28 16.58 4.23
CA GLN A 780 -40.98 17.18 3.08
C GLN A 780 -42.42 17.58 3.44
N LEU A 781 -43.16 16.72 4.16
CA LEU A 781 -44.51 17.01 4.66
C LEU A 781 -44.55 18.23 5.59
N LEU A 782 -43.66 18.27 6.59
CA LEU A 782 -43.53 19.43 7.49
C LEU A 782 -43.18 20.72 6.75
N THR A 783 -42.28 20.64 5.76
CA THR A 783 -41.94 21.79 4.90
C THR A 783 -43.17 22.27 4.11
N MET A 784 -43.94 21.37 3.51
CA MET A 784 -45.18 21.71 2.79
C MET A 784 -46.24 22.32 3.71
N ARG A 785 -46.35 21.84 4.96
CA ARG A 785 -47.29 22.36 5.98
C ARG A 785 -46.98 23.80 6.41
N GLY A 786 -45.74 24.25 6.25
CA GLY A 786 -45.23 25.49 6.84
C GLY A 786 -44.67 25.30 8.25
N GLY A 787 -44.08 24.13 8.52
CA GLY A 787 -43.58 23.70 9.82
C GLY A 787 -44.61 22.90 10.64
N PRO A 788 -44.20 22.39 11.82
CA PRO A 788 -45.03 21.52 12.66
C PRO A 788 -46.37 22.12 13.08
N MET A 789 -46.43 23.43 13.35
CA MET A 789 -47.66 24.17 13.70
C MET A 789 -48.39 24.79 12.49
N GLY A 790 -47.90 24.56 11.26
CA GLY A 790 -48.47 25.16 10.06
C GLY A 790 -49.87 24.66 9.72
N LYS A 791 -50.59 25.37 8.85
CA LYS A 791 -51.96 25.02 8.41
C LYS A 791 -52.09 24.73 6.91
N ASN A 792 -50.98 24.70 6.17
CA ASN A 792 -51.04 24.43 4.73
C ASN A 792 -51.35 22.95 4.45
N PRO A 793 -52.13 22.64 3.40
CA PRO A 793 -52.50 21.26 3.06
C PRO A 793 -51.28 20.44 2.58
N MET A 794 -51.05 19.31 3.25
CA MET A 794 -49.97 18.37 2.94
C MET A 794 -50.36 17.47 1.77
N ALA A 795 -50.03 17.90 0.54
CA ALA A 795 -50.43 17.21 -0.68
C ALA A 795 -49.50 16.01 -1.01
N VAL A 796 -49.92 14.79 -0.67
CA VAL A 796 -49.21 13.51 -0.96
C VAL A 796 -48.72 13.43 -2.41
N GLY A 797 -49.51 13.90 -3.37
CA GLY A 797 -49.15 13.90 -4.80
C GLY A 797 -47.92 14.74 -5.19
N LYS A 798 -47.38 15.57 -4.29
CA LYS A 798 -46.13 16.34 -4.47
C LYS A 798 -44.89 15.65 -3.90
N LEU A 799 -45.04 14.55 -3.17
CA LEU A 799 -43.92 13.78 -2.61
C LEU A 799 -43.24 12.91 -3.70
N SER A 800 -42.04 12.42 -3.41
CA SER A 800 -41.28 11.58 -4.35
C SER A 800 -41.97 10.24 -4.60
N LYS A 801 -42.53 10.08 -5.81
CA LYS A 801 -43.19 8.84 -6.27
C LYS A 801 -42.29 7.61 -6.26
N ASN A 802 -40.96 7.79 -6.23
CA ASN A 802 -40.02 6.67 -6.12
C ASN A 802 -39.86 6.17 -4.68
N LYS A 803 -40.00 7.05 -3.67
CA LYS A 803 -39.91 6.68 -2.25
C LYS A 803 -41.21 6.06 -1.73
N ILE A 804 -42.36 6.44 -2.29
CA ILE A 804 -43.70 5.96 -1.87
C ILE A 804 -44.18 4.79 -2.76
N ARG A 805 -43.28 3.87 -3.13
CA ARG A 805 -43.66 2.65 -3.89
C ARG A 805 -44.19 1.55 -2.97
N ARG A 806 -43.51 1.35 -1.84
CA ARG A 806 -43.77 0.35 -0.80
C ARG A 806 -45.11 0.54 -0.09
N ALA A 807 -45.73 -0.54 0.36
CA ALA A 807 -47.05 -0.52 1.01
C ALA A 807 -46.95 0.08 2.43
N GLU A 808 -45.93 -0.35 3.16
CA GLU A 808 -45.49 0.08 4.48
C GLU A 808 -45.18 1.59 4.48
N THR A 809 -44.53 2.09 3.43
CA THR A 809 -44.25 3.54 3.29
C THR A 809 -45.49 4.35 2.93
N LYS A 810 -46.48 3.77 2.22
CA LYS A 810 -47.79 4.42 2.01
C LYS A 810 -48.59 4.48 3.32
N ALA A 811 -48.61 3.39 4.09
CA ALA A 811 -49.22 3.34 5.41
C ALA A 811 -48.58 4.38 6.36
N TYR A 812 -47.24 4.41 6.44
CA TYR A 812 -46.50 5.41 7.19
C TYR A 812 -46.81 6.84 6.74
N VAL A 813 -46.84 7.13 5.43
CA VAL A 813 -47.14 8.49 4.93
C VAL A 813 -48.57 8.93 5.28
N ASN A 814 -49.55 8.04 5.19
CA ASN A 814 -50.92 8.34 5.59
C ASN A 814 -51.00 8.59 7.11
N TRP A 815 -50.47 7.65 7.90
CA TRP A 815 -50.45 7.73 9.36
C TRP A 815 -49.71 8.98 9.86
N VAL A 816 -48.54 9.32 9.30
CA VAL A 816 -47.75 10.46 9.76
C VAL A 816 -48.40 11.80 9.39
N ILE A 817 -49.20 11.86 8.31
CA ILE A 817 -50.02 13.04 7.98
C ILE A 817 -51.09 13.28 9.05
N GLU A 818 -51.69 12.21 9.57
CA GLU A 818 -52.66 12.27 10.66
C GLU A 818 -51.98 12.56 12.00
N GLU A 819 -50.84 11.92 12.31
CA GLU A 819 -50.07 12.15 13.54
C GLU A 819 -49.51 13.58 13.61
N ILE A 820 -49.04 14.14 12.49
CA ILE A 820 -48.64 15.56 12.39
C ILE A 820 -49.83 16.48 12.73
N GLN A 821 -51.06 16.12 12.34
CA GLN A 821 -52.26 16.91 12.67
C GLN A 821 -52.69 16.72 14.13
N ARG A 822 -52.64 15.48 14.64
CA ARG A 822 -53.08 15.05 15.98
C ARG A 822 -52.13 15.50 17.08
N ASN A 823 -50.82 15.44 16.84
CA ASN A 823 -49.76 15.74 17.79
C ASN A 823 -48.63 16.57 17.14
N PRO A 824 -48.91 17.83 16.73
CA PRO A 824 -47.92 18.69 16.07
C PRO A 824 -46.69 18.99 16.96
N THR A 825 -46.88 18.98 18.28
CA THR A 825 -45.83 19.14 19.29
C THR A 825 -44.71 18.10 19.16
N ALA A 826 -45.03 16.86 18.78
CA ALA A 826 -44.05 15.80 18.63
C ALA A 826 -43.14 15.94 17.40
N PHE A 827 -43.33 16.97 16.57
CA PHE A 827 -42.52 17.24 15.38
C PHE A 827 -41.76 18.58 15.46
N LEU A 828 -41.84 19.30 16.59
CA LEU A 828 -41.22 20.63 16.75
C LEU A 828 -39.73 20.64 16.42
N GLU A 829 -38.98 19.63 16.87
CA GLU A 829 -37.54 19.51 16.62
C GLU A 829 -37.17 18.59 15.44
N TYR A 830 -38.15 18.05 14.70
CA TYR A 830 -37.92 17.09 13.61
C TYR A 830 -37.08 17.66 12.45
N GLY A 831 -37.16 18.99 12.25
CA GLY A 831 -36.30 19.72 11.30
C GLY A 831 -34.82 19.76 11.71
N ASN A 832 -34.52 19.56 13.00
CA ASN A 832 -33.18 19.47 13.58
C ASN A 832 -32.74 18.01 13.83
N ASN A 833 -33.38 17.04 13.18
CA ASN A 833 -33.11 15.61 13.36
C ASN A 833 -33.34 15.09 14.80
N LYS A 834 -34.45 15.48 15.44
CA LYS A 834 -34.89 14.93 16.73
C LYS A 834 -36.34 14.46 16.72
N GLY A 835 -36.64 13.42 17.49
CA GLY A 835 -37.94 12.73 17.51
C GLY A 835 -38.19 11.83 16.29
N ILE A 836 -37.20 11.53 15.46
CA ILE A 836 -37.32 10.68 14.27
C ILE A 836 -37.59 9.23 14.69
N VAL A 837 -36.75 8.69 15.58
CA VAL A 837 -36.89 7.34 16.14
C VAL A 837 -38.21 7.24 16.90
N ALA A 838 -38.53 8.23 17.75
CA ALA A 838 -39.77 8.25 18.52
C ALA A 838 -41.05 8.38 17.66
N VAL A 839 -40.99 8.93 16.45
CA VAL A 839 -42.09 8.91 15.46
C VAL A 839 -42.16 7.55 14.78
N ARG A 840 -41.03 6.95 14.41
CA ARG A 840 -40.96 5.60 13.81
C ARG A 840 -41.54 4.55 14.75
N GLU A 841 -41.08 4.48 15.99
CA GLU A 841 -41.55 3.47 16.95
C GLU A 841 -43.04 3.64 17.28
N ARG A 842 -43.56 4.88 17.29
CA ARG A 842 -45.01 5.12 17.42
C ARG A 842 -45.80 4.64 16.21
N PHE A 843 -45.27 4.74 14.99
CA PHE A 843 -45.90 4.14 13.83
C PHE A 843 -45.92 2.61 13.98
N LEU A 844 -44.76 1.99 14.20
CA LEU A 844 -44.62 0.53 14.34
C LEU A 844 -45.52 -0.02 15.47
N GLY A 845 -45.63 0.69 16.58
CA GLY A 845 -46.51 0.37 17.71
C GLY A 845 -48.00 0.69 17.53
N SER A 846 -48.41 1.34 16.43
CA SER A 846 -49.82 1.68 16.15
C SER A 846 -50.59 0.51 15.50
N ALA A 847 -51.93 0.57 15.44
CA ALA A 847 -52.72 -0.44 14.74
C ALA A 847 -52.42 -0.49 13.24
N ASP A 848 -52.15 0.66 12.60
CA ASP A 848 -51.70 0.73 11.21
C ASP A 848 -50.31 0.10 11.03
N GLY A 849 -49.40 0.36 11.98
CA GLY A 849 -48.08 -0.29 12.06
C GLY A 849 -48.18 -1.80 12.24
N HIS A 850 -49.04 -2.28 13.13
CA HIS A 850 -49.30 -3.71 13.34
C HIS A 850 -49.94 -4.35 12.11
N SER A 851 -50.83 -3.63 11.39
CA SER A 851 -51.37 -4.10 10.11
C SER A 851 -50.31 -4.14 8.99
N ALA A 852 -49.29 -3.28 9.07
CA ALA A 852 -48.12 -3.28 8.21
C ALA A 852 -46.99 -4.21 8.71
N SER A 853 -47.12 -4.79 9.92
CA SER A 853 -46.14 -5.69 10.55
C SER A 853 -46.73 -7.06 10.90
N LEU A 854 -47.91 -7.40 10.36
CA LEU A 854 -48.53 -8.73 10.46
C LEU A 854 -47.83 -9.74 9.54
N ASP A 855 -46.54 -9.92 9.79
CA ASP A 855 -45.73 -11.12 9.48
C ASP A 855 -44.39 -11.07 10.26
N GLY A 856 -44.44 -10.62 11.52
CA GLY A 856 -43.29 -10.49 12.43
C GLY A 856 -42.61 -11.80 12.85
N SER A 857 -42.87 -12.91 12.16
CA SER A 857 -42.23 -14.20 12.38
C SER A 857 -42.15 -15.02 11.08
N LEU A 858 -41.33 -14.55 10.14
CA LEU A 858 -40.77 -15.41 9.09
C LEU A 858 -39.33 -15.78 9.48
N PRO A 859 -38.96 -17.07 9.54
CA PRO A 859 -37.55 -17.42 9.48
C PRO A 859 -37.03 -16.96 8.13
N LEU A 860 -35.75 -16.58 8.05
CA LEU A 860 -35.07 -16.49 6.75
C LEU A 860 -34.70 -17.88 6.26
N SER A 861 -35.77 -18.61 5.94
CA SER A 861 -35.87 -19.35 4.70
C SER A 861 -35.06 -18.64 3.61
N THR A 862 -34.24 -19.42 2.93
CA THR A 862 -33.79 -19.15 1.56
C THR A 862 -35.00 -19.19 0.62
N ALA A 863 -35.96 -18.29 0.83
CA ALA A 863 -37.07 -18.07 -0.05
C ALA A 863 -36.50 -17.39 -1.30
N LYS A 864 -36.34 -18.17 -2.38
CA LYS A 864 -36.26 -17.61 -3.72
C LYS A 864 -37.36 -16.57 -3.85
N ILE A 865 -37.02 -15.35 -4.25
CA ILE A 865 -38.04 -14.37 -4.64
C ILE A 865 -38.85 -15.04 -5.76
N GLU A 866 -40.11 -15.35 -5.50
CA GLU A 866 -41.02 -15.83 -6.54
C GLU A 866 -41.41 -14.64 -7.42
N TYR A 867 -40.60 -14.42 -8.45
CA TYR A 867 -40.82 -13.39 -9.43
C TYR A 867 -42.08 -13.71 -10.23
N GLY A 868 -43.17 -13.00 -9.94
CA GLY A 868 -44.43 -13.16 -10.65
C GLY A 868 -44.37 -12.74 -12.12
N LYS A 869 -43.34 -11.99 -12.55
CA LYS A 869 -43.04 -11.67 -13.96
C LYS A 869 -41.53 -11.55 -14.21
N THR A 870 -41.13 -11.56 -15.49
CA THR A 870 -39.75 -11.33 -15.95
C THR A 870 -39.71 -10.33 -17.11
N ILE A 871 -38.76 -9.40 -17.08
CA ILE A 871 -38.26 -8.66 -18.24
C ILE A 871 -36.96 -9.32 -18.69
N ILE A 872 -36.91 -9.80 -19.93
CA ILE A 872 -35.66 -10.26 -20.56
C ILE A 872 -35.06 -9.08 -21.32
N LEU A 873 -33.80 -8.72 -21.05
CA LEU A 873 -33.09 -7.62 -21.72
C LEU A 873 -31.83 -8.12 -22.44
N PRO A 874 -31.81 -8.16 -23.77
CA PRO A 874 -30.60 -8.44 -24.54
C PRO A 874 -29.60 -7.28 -24.40
N VAL A 875 -28.45 -7.53 -23.79
CA VAL A 875 -27.34 -6.58 -23.61
C VAL A 875 -26.30 -6.84 -24.71
N ALA A 876 -26.53 -6.21 -25.87
CA ALA A 876 -25.71 -6.35 -27.06
C ALA A 876 -25.87 -5.15 -28.03
N ILE A 877 -25.05 -5.13 -29.08
CA ILE A 877 -25.12 -4.18 -30.20
C ILE A 877 -25.84 -4.80 -31.42
N PRO A 878 -26.23 -3.99 -32.44
CA PRO A 878 -26.70 -4.53 -33.71
C PRO A 878 -25.66 -5.46 -34.36
N GLY A 879 -26.12 -6.57 -34.97
CA GLY A 879 -25.24 -7.61 -35.55
C GLY A 879 -24.97 -8.81 -34.63
N CYS A 880 -25.04 -8.68 -33.30
CA CYS A 880 -24.84 -9.80 -32.35
C CYS A 880 -25.96 -10.86 -32.36
N GLY A 881 -27.03 -10.68 -33.14
CA GLY A 881 -28.16 -11.61 -33.17
C GLY A 881 -29.26 -11.38 -32.12
N LYS A 882 -29.12 -10.37 -31.23
CA LYS A 882 -30.06 -10.07 -30.13
C LYS A 882 -31.55 -10.21 -30.46
N THR A 883 -32.01 -9.66 -31.59
CA THR A 883 -33.43 -9.68 -31.96
C THR A 883 -33.83 -11.00 -32.62
N ALA A 884 -32.89 -11.68 -33.26
CA ALA A 884 -33.12 -13.00 -33.83
C ALA A 884 -33.38 -14.02 -32.69
N VAL A 885 -32.57 -13.95 -31.63
CA VAL A 885 -32.78 -14.69 -30.37
C VAL A 885 -34.08 -14.26 -29.70
N SER A 886 -34.37 -12.96 -29.59
CA SER A 886 -35.61 -12.46 -28.98
C SER A 886 -36.88 -12.95 -29.69
N VAL A 887 -36.88 -12.94 -31.02
CA VAL A 887 -38.00 -13.46 -31.83
C VAL A 887 -38.09 -14.99 -31.72
N ALA A 888 -36.97 -15.72 -31.66
CA ALA A 888 -36.98 -17.16 -31.42
C ALA A 888 -37.59 -17.51 -30.05
N LEU A 889 -37.16 -16.85 -28.97
CA LEU A 889 -37.70 -17.06 -27.62
C LEU A 889 -39.20 -16.73 -27.55
N SER A 890 -39.64 -15.65 -28.21
CA SER A 890 -41.06 -15.31 -28.34
C SER A 890 -41.86 -16.39 -29.08
N HIS A 891 -41.31 -16.98 -30.15
CA HIS A 891 -41.95 -18.06 -30.89
C HIS A 891 -41.97 -19.40 -30.11
N ILE A 892 -40.90 -19.71 -29.37
CA ILE A 892 -40.75 -20.96 -28.61
C ILE A 892 -41.62 -20.95 -27.35
N PHE A 893 -41.62 -19.86 -26.58
CA PHE A 893 -42.26 -19.81 -25.25
C PHE A 893 -43.50 -18.92 -25.18
N GLY A 894 -43.87 -18.21 -26.26
CA GLY A 894 -45.01 -17.29 -26.26
C GLY A 894 -44.76 -15.99 -25.49
N PHE A 895 -43.50 -15.67 -25.18
CA PHE A 895 -43.13 -14.42 -24.50
C PHE A 895 -43.57 -13.21 -25.33
N ALA A 896 -44.07 -12.17 -24.66
CA ALA A 896 -44.25 -10.88 -25.32
C ALA A 896 -42.88 -10.29 -25.69
N HIS A 897 -42.82 -9.60 -26.82
CA HIS A 897 -41.60 -8.97 -27.31
C HIS A 897 -41.94 -7.56 -27.79
N THR A 898 -41.13 -6.58 -27.40
CA THR A 898 -41.13 -5.26 -28.02
C THR A 898 -39.71 -4.80 -28.29
N GLN A 899 -39.50 -4.27 -29.50
CA GLN A 899 -38.22 -3.77 -29.97
C GLN A 899 -38.28 -2.26 -30.24
N SER A 900 -37.12 -1.62 -30.35
CA SER A 900 -37.06 -0.16 -30.54
C SER A 900 -37.78 0.34 -31.81
N ASP A 901 -37.86 -0.49 -32.85
CA ASP A 901 -38.50 -0.15 -34.13
C ASP A 901 -40.05 -0.13 -34.08
N ASP A 902 -40.65 -0.68 -33.01
CA ASP A 902 -42.11 -0.66 -32.81
C ASP A 902 -42.64 0.75 -32.44
N VAL A 903 -41.75 1.64 -31.98
CA VAL A 903 -42.11 2.90 -31.32
C VAL A 903 -42.05 4.10 -32.26
N ARG A 904 -43.22 4.60 -32.67
CA ARG A 904 -43.36 5.72 -33.60
C ARG A 904 -43.69 7.04 -32.87
N ALA A 905 -42.70 7.65 -32.20
CA ALA A 905 -42.90 8.91 -31.46
C ALA A 905 -41.69 9.86 -31.48
N LYS A 906 -41.92 11.18 -31.37
CA LYS A 906 -40.85 12.22 -31.26
C LYS A 906 -39.92 12.03 -30.05
N LYS A 907 -40.38 11.34 -29.00
CA LYS A 907 -39.57 10.90 -27.85
C LYS A 907 -39.76 9.37 -27.70
N PRO A 908 -38.95 8.53 -28.35
CA PRO A 908 -39.21 7.10 -28.40
C PRO A 908 -38.86 6.36 -27.11
N ALA A 909 -37.91 6.84 -26.29
CA ALA A 909 -37.51 6.14 -25.07
C ALA A 909 -38.64 6.02 -24.01
N PRO A 910 -39.39 7.09 -23.63
CA PRO A 910 -40.50 6.96 -22.69
C PRO A 910 -41.65 6.07 -23.21
N VAL A 911 -41.91 6.08 -24.53
CA VAL A 911 -42.97 5.26 -25.12
C VAL A 911 -42.58 3.78 -25.16
N PHE A 912 -41.30 3.47 -25.43
CA PHE A 912 -40.79 2.10 -25.32
C PHE A 912 -40.94 1.54 -23.90
N ILE A 913 -40.57 2.33 -22.89
CA ILE A 913 -40.73 1.94 -21.48
C ILE A 913 -42.22 1.74 -21.14
N LYS A 914 -43.10 2.61 -21.63
CA LYS A 914 -44.55 2.43 -21.48
C LYS A 914 -45.03 1.13 -22.14
N ASN A 915 -44.54 0.77 -23.33
CA ASN A 915 -44.89 -0.49 -23.99
C ASN A 915 -44.48 -1.70 -23.15
N VAL A 916 -43.27 -1.72 -22.57
CA VAL A 916 -42.83 -2.81 -21.67
C VAL A 916 -43.76 -2.90 -20.46
N PHE A 917 -44.09 -1.78 -19.83
CA PHE A 917 -45.02 -1.74 -18.68
C PHE A 917 -46.45 -2.19 -19.05
N ASP A 918 -46.96 -1.82 -20.23
CA ASP A 918 -48.29 -2.21 -20.69
C ASP A 918 -48.35 -3.68 -21.17
N LEU A 919 -47.24 -4.25 -21.65
CA LEU A 919 -47.11 -5.68 -21.97
C LEU A 919 -47.02 -6.55 -20.70
N LEU A 920 -46.31 -6.08 -19.66
CA LEU A 920 -46.23 -6.79 -18.37
C LEU A 920 -47.63 -6.95 -17.73
N LYS A 921 -48.59 -6.07 -18.01
CA LYS A 921 -49.99 -6.24 -17.55
C LYS A 921 -50.70 -7.46 -18.16
N LYS A 922 -50.20 -7.99 -19.27
CA LYS A 922 -50.85 -9.03 -20.08
C LYS A 922 -50.05 -10.33 -20.20
N HIS A 923 -48.74 -10.27 -19.97
CA HIS A 923 -47.81 -11.39 -20.12
C HIS A 923 -46.90 -11.49 -18.89
N ASP A 924 -46.47 -12.70 -18.56
CA ASP A 924 -45.56 -12.93 -17.43
C ASP A 924 -44.09 -12.79 -17.83
N VAL A 925 -43.76 -12.92 -19.12
CA VAL A 925 -42.41 -12.66 -19.65
C VAL A 925 -42.50 -11.67 -20.80
N VAL A 926 -41.71 -10.59 -20.71
CA VAL A 926 -41.61 -9.53 -21.73
C VAL A 926 -40.14 -9.33 -22.11
N ILE A 927 -39.81 -9.54 -23.39
CA ILE A 927 -38.49 -9.24 -23.93
C ILE A 927 -38.46 -7.76 -24.34
N ALA A 928 -37.56 -7.00 -23.72
CA ALA A 928 -37.35 -5.57 -23.94
C ALA A 928 -36.11 -5.34 -24.83
N ASP A 929 -36.28 -5.51 -26.14
CA ASP A 929 -35.19 -5.44 -27.11
C ASP A 929 -34.81 -3.98 -27.47
N LYS A 930 -33.75 -3.50 -26.80
CA LYS A 930 -33.26 -2.12 -26.91
C LYS A 930 -31.74 -2.06 -27.07
N ASN A 931 -31.21 -0.85 -27.12
CA ASN A 931 -29.79 -0.55 -27.02
C ASN A 931 -29.28 -0.75 -25.56
N ASN A 932 -29.51 -1.92 -24.96
CA ASN A 932 -29.19 -2.18 -23.55
C ASN A 932 -27.68 -2.31 -23.27
N HIS A 933 -26.84 -2.25 -24.32
CA HIS A 933 -25.40 -1.94 -24.19
C HIS A 933 -25.14 -0.55 -23.57
N LEU A 934 -26.15 0.33 -23.48
CA LEU A 934 -26.10 1.59 -22.73
C LEU A 934 -26.75 1.43 -21.35
N LYS A 935 -26.03 1.82 -20.29
CA LYS A 935 -26.46 1.76 -18.89
C LYS A 935 -27.74 2.55 -18.63
N MET A 936 -27.89 3.71 -19.26
CA MET A 936 -29.12 4.53 -19.22
C MET A 936 -30.39 3.75 -19.64
N HIS A 937 -30.28 2.77 -20.54
CA HIS A 937 -31.43 1.97 -20.96
C HIS A 937 -31.73 0.82 -20.01
N ARG A 938 -30.70 0.21 -19.39
CA ARG A 938 -30.85 -0.78 -18.33
C ARG A 938 -31.49 -0.17 -17.08
N GLU A 939 -31.01 0.99 -16.65
CA GLU A 939 -31.57 1.74 -15.52
C GLU A 939 -33.04 2.15 -15.73
N ALA A 940 -33.42 2.49 -16.96
CA ALA A 940 -34.83 2.75 -17.29
C ALA A 940 -35.71 1.49 -17.17
N LEU A 941 -35.20 0.31 -17.54
CA LEU A 941 -35.90 -0.96 -17.34
C LEU A 941 -35.96 -1.35 -15.85
N ARG A 942 -34.86 -1.15 -15.09
CA ARG A 942 -34.82 -1.35 -13.62
C ARG A 942 -35.82 -0.47 -12.89
N THR A 943 -35.87 0.82 -13.22
CA THR A 943 -36.87 1.77 -12.72
C THR A 943 -38.31 1.30 -13.01
N THR A 944 -38.52 0.64 -14.16
CA THR A 944 -39.82 0.15 -14.63
C THR A 944 -40.24 -1.14 -13.92
N ALA A 945 -39.35 -2.13 -13.83
CA ALA A 945 -39.55 -3.38 -13.07
C ALA A 945 -39.94 -3.05 -11.62
N ALA A 946 -39.13 -2.23 -10.95
CA ALA A 946 -39.38 -1.77 -9.58
C ALA A 946 -40.60 -0.83 -9.44
N SER A 947 -41.32 -0.49 -10.51
CA SER A 947 -42.56 0.31 -10.48
C SER A 947 -43.82 -0.52 -10.74
N PHE A 948 -43.66 -1.81 -11.08
CA PHE A 948 -44.75 -2.71 -11.40
C PHE A 948 -45.33 -3.32 -10.09
N PRO A 949 -46.65 -3.62 -10.00
CA PRO A 949 -47.27 -4.00 -8.72
C PRO A 949 -46.85 -5.35 -8.11
N GLN A 950 -46.34 -6.28 -8.93
CA GLN A 950 -45.82 -7.58 -8.49
C GLN A 950 -44.32 -7.67 -8.81
N PRO A 951 -43.52 -8.48 -8.07
CA PRO A 951 -42.08 -8.60 -8.32
C PRO A 951 -41.78 -8.99 -9.77
N VAL A 952 -40.91 -8.20 -10.43
CA VAL A 952 -40.51 -8.40 -11.82
C VAL A 952 -39.00 -8.62 -11.89
N ARG A 953 -38.58 -9.80 -12.33
CA ARG A 953 -37.18 -10.16 -12.56
C ARG A 953 -36.60 -9.41 -13.76
N LEU A 954 -35.37 -8.94 -13.66
CA LEU A 954 -34.53 -8.53 -14.80
C LEU A 954 -33.59 -9.68 -15.15
N LEU A 955 -33.73 -10.23 -16.36
CA LEU A 955 -32.86 -11.29 -16.88
C LEU A 955 -32.07 -10.75 -18.08
N ALA A 956 -30.75 -10.60 -17.92
CA ALA A 956 -29.88 -10.20 -19.03
C ALA A 956 -29.54 -11.40 -19.93
N LEU A 957 -29.56 -11.19 -21.24
CA LEU A 957 -28.81 -12.02 -22.18
C LEU A 957 -27.56 -11.20 -22.56
N HIS A 958 -26.39 -11.56 -22.05
CA HIS A 958 -25.19 -10.72 -22.06
C HIS A 958 -24.13 -11.26 -23.04
N TRP A 959 -23.64 -10.45 -23.98
CA TRP A 959 -22.78 -10.91 -25.08
C TRP A 959 -21.27 -10.73 -24.90
N GLY A 960 -20.79 -10.31 -23.72
CA GLY A 960 -19.35 -10.24 -23.42
C GLY A 960 -18.52 -9.41 -24.40
N LEU A 961 -19.05 -8.28 -24.89
CA LEU A 961 -18.45 -7.56 -26.03
C LEU A 961 -17.04 -7.02 -25.76
N ASP A 962 -16.71 -6.79 -24.49
CA ASP A 962 -15.41 -6.29 -24.03
C ASP A 962 -14.36 -7.42 -23.85
N ASP A 963 -14.78 -8.69 -23.92
CA ASP A 963 -13.91 -9.87 -23.79
C ASP A 963 -13.15 -10.20 -25.09
N TYR A 964 -13.47 -9.50 -26.19
CA TYR A 964 -12.96 -9.76 -27.54
C TYR A 964 -12.34 -8.51 -28.20
N PRO A 965 -11.39 -8.65 -29.12
CA PRO A 965 -10.88 -7.54 -29.93
C PRO A 965 -12.01 -6.76 -30.63
N PRO A 966 -12.07 -5.42 -30.52
CA PRO A 966 -13.13 -4.61 -31.15
C PRO A 966 -13.26 -4.81 -32.67
N ALA A 967 -12.15 -5.12 -33.37
CA ALA A 967 -12.15 -5.43 -34.80
C ALA A 967 -12.84 -6.77 -35.13
N GLU A 968 -12.75 -7.76 -34.24
CA GLU A 968 -13.40 -9.07 -34.41
C GLU A 968 -14.91 -8.95 -34.23
N ILE A 969 -15.34 -8.28 -33.15
CA ILE A 969 -16.76 -7.96 -32.93
C ILE A 969 -17.33 -7.14 -34.09
N HIS A 970 -16.56 -6.18 -34.62
CA HIS A 970 -16.94 -5.42 -35.81
C HIS A 970 -17.15 -6.31 -37.03
N ARG A 971 -16.20 -7.20 -37.36
CA ARG A 971 -16.30 -8.17 -38.45
C ARG A 971 -17.53 -9.06 -38.31
N ILE A 972 -17.69 -9.71 -37.16
CA ILE A 972 -18.80 -10.65 -36.89
C ILE A 972 -20.15 -9.94 -37.05
N CYS A 973 -20.29 -8.72 -36.54
CA CYS A 973 -21.52 -7.94 -36.66
C CYS A 973 -21.77 -7.46 -38.10
N ALA A 974 -20.73 -7.01 -38.82
CA ALA A 974 -20.84 -6.56 -40.20
C ALA A 974 -21.22 -7.71 -41.16
N ASP A 975 -20.55 -8.86 -41.03
CA ASP A 975 -20.83 -10.06 -41.84
C ASP A 975 -22.28 -10.52 -41.66
N ARG A 976 -22.81 -10.49 -40.43
CA ARG A 976 -24.22 -10.83 -40.14
C ARG A 976 -25.23 -9.80 -40.67
N VAL A 977 -24.87 -8.52 -40.71
CA VAL A 977 -25.69 -7.47 -41.36
C VAL A 977 -25.74 -7.71 -42.88
N LEU A 978 -24.59 -8.01 -43.50
CA LEU A 978 -24.48 -8.33 -44.93
C LEU A 978 -25.27 -9.60 -45.31
N GLN A 979 -25.06 -10.71 -44.58
CA GLN A 979 -25.78 -11.98 -44.80
C GLN A 979 -27.31 -11.84 -44.69
N ARG A 980 -27.80 -10.97 -43.80
CA ARG A 980 -29.24 -10.76 -43.60
C ARG A 980 -29.85 -9.77 -44.61
N GLY A 981 -29.03 -8.97 -45.28
CA GLY A 981 -29.43 -8.10 -46.38
C GLY A 981 -30.53 -7.10 -46.01
N GLU A 982 -31.48 -6.89 -46.92
CA GLU A 982 -32.65 -6.03 -46.70
C GLU A 982 -33.59 -6.48 -45.56
N ASN A 983 -33.42 -7.71 -45.05
CA ASN A 983 -34.20 -8.23 -43.92
C ASN A 983 -33.55 -7.92 -42.55
N HIS A 984 -32.46 -7.14 -42.51
CA HIS A 984 -31.88 -6.63 -41.27
C HIS A 984 -32.63 -5.38 -40.79
N GLN A 985 -32.78 -5.22 -39.47
CA GLN A 985 -33.78 -4.31 -38.89
C GLN A 985 -33.39 -2.84 -38.96
N THR A 986 -32.29 -2.49 -38.28
CA THR A 986 -31.95 -1.09 -37.99
C THR A 986 -30.83 -0.56 -38.89
N LEU A 987 -30.08 -1.45 -39.53
CA LEU A 987 -28.99 -1.16 -40.45
C LEU A 987 -29.26 -1.89 -41.77
N LEU A 988 -29.30 -1.18 -42.89
CA LEU A 988 -29.29 -1.79 -44.22
C LEU A 988 -27.84 -1.82 -44.73
N PRO A 989 -27.36 -2.94 -45.29
CA PRO A 989 -26.11 -2.93 -46.03
C PRO A 989 -26.26 -2.05 -47.27
N ASP A 990 -25.26 -1.23 -47.53
CA ASP A 990 -25.28 -0.19 -48.55
C ASP A 990 -23.95 -0.12 -49.29
N ALA A 991 -23.96 0.36 -50.54
CA ALA A 991 -22.77 0.46 -51.38
C ALA A 991 -21.69 1.43 -50.85
N SER A 992 -21.95 2.22 -49.79
CA SER A 992 -20.95 3.06 -49.12
C SER A 992 -20.44 2.51 -47.78
N GLN A 993 -20.85 1.30 -47.39
CA GLN A 993 -20.50 0.63 -46.11
C GLN A 993 -20.72 1.52 -44.87
N ALA A 994 -21.68 2.46 -44.94
CA ALA A 994 -21.96 3.39 -43.86
C ALA A 994 -22.49 2.68 -42.59
N HIS A 995 -23.14 1.53 -42.76
CA HIS A 995 -23.52 0.64 -41.66
C HIS A 995 -22.32 0.17 -40.80
N GLU A 996 -21.15 -0.04 -41.39
CA GLU A 996 -19.93 -0.44 -40.65
C GLU A 996 -19.40 0.68 -39.76
N GLN A 997 -19.51 1.94 -40.19
CA GLN A 997 -19.14 3.09 -39.36
C GLN A 997 -20.09 3.26 -38.17
N VAL A 998 -21.38 2.95 -38.37
CA VAL A 998 -22.37 2.96 -37.30
C VAL A 998 -22.10 1.84 -36.29
N LEU A 999 -21.68 0.64 -36.73
CA LEU A 999 -21.25 -0.44 -35.84
C LEU A 999 -20.07 -0.03 -34.95
N TRP A 1000 -19.05 0.65 -35.50
CA TRP A 1000 -17.97 1.21 -34.69
C TRP A 1000 -18.49 2.18 -33.61
N SER A 1001 -19.45 3.06 -33.94
CA SER A 1001 -20.08 3.92 -32.92
C SER A 1001 -20.87 3.15 -31.86
N PHE A 1002 -21.32 1.92 -32.12
CA PHE A 1002 -21.99 1.10 -31.10
C PHE A 1002 -20.97 0.40 -30.20
N ILE A 1003 -19.90 -0.18 -30.79
CA ILE A 1003 -18.80 -0.81 -30.05
C ILE A 1003 -18.14 0.21 -29.09
N THR A 1004 -17.75 1.39 -29.58
CA THR A 1004 -17.10 2.43 -28.76
C THR A 1004 -18.01 3.05 -27.69
N LYS A 1005 -19.33 2.84 -27.76
CA LYS A 1005 -20.30 3.32 -26.76
C LYS A 1005 -20.84 2.20 -25.86
N SER A 1006 -20.36 0.97 -25.99
CA SER A 1006 -20.77 -0.12 -25.11
C SER A 1006 -20.33 0.18 -23.67
N GLU A 1007 -21.22 -0.02 -22.72
CA GLU A 1007 -20.96 0.12 -21.29
C GLU A 1007 -21.10 -1.27 -20.62
N PRO A 1008 -20.05 -1.79 -19.95
CA PRO A 1008 -20.08 -3.10 -19.29
C PRO A 1008 -21.30 -3.30 -18.39
N LEU A 1009 -21.78 -4.54 -18.29
CA LEU A 1009 -22.88 -4.90 -17.39
C LEU A 1009 -22.35 -5.16 -15.98
N ALA A 1010 -22.69 -4.32 -15.00
CA ALA A 1010 -22.41 -4.63 -13.60
C ALA A 1010 -23.43 -5.62 -13.04
N SER A 1011 -22.99 -6.48 -12.10
CA SER A 1011 -23.79 -7.59 -11.55
C SER A 1011 -24.92 -7.17 -10.61
N ASP A 1012 -25.04 -5.88 -10.30
CA ASP A 1012 -26.17 -5.30 -9.55
C ASP A 1012 -27.26 -4.71 -10.46
N GLU A 1013 -27.05 -4.62 -11.78
CA GLU A 1013 -27.98 -3.97 -12.70
C GLU A 1013 -29.18 -4.84 -13.10
N VAL A 1014 -29.07 -6.16 -12.89
CA VAL A 1014 -30.06 -7.19 -13.23
C VAL A 1014 -30.06 -8.29 -12.16
N ASP A 1015 -31.14 -9.06 -12.07
CA ASP A 1015 -31.29 -10.12 -11.07
C ASP A 1015 -30.66 -11.45 -11.50
N GLU A 1016 -30.62 -11.71 -12.81
CA GLU A 1016 -30.11 -12.95 -13.42
C GLU A 1016 -29.38 -12.65 -14.74
N ILE A 1017 -28.34 -13.43 -15.08
CA ILE A 1017 -27.54 -13.27 -16.30
C ILE A 1017 -27.42 -14.62 -17.03
N VAL A 1018 -27.67 -14.61 -18.34
CA VAL A 1018 -27.30 -15.69 -19.26
C VAL A 1018 -26.15 -15.20 -20.13
N GLU A 1019 -24.97 -15.79 -19.95
CA GLU A 1019 -23.79 -15.46 -20.76
C GLU A 1019 -23.91 -16.04 -22.17
N MET A 1020 -24.00 -15.13 -23.13
CA MET A 1020 -24.08 -15.32 -24.57
C MET A 1020 -22.71 -15.12 -25.23
N SER A 1021 -22.54 -15.65 -26.44
CA SER A 1021 -21.29 -15.52 -27.20
C SER A 1021 -21.55 -14.77 -28.49
N ALA A 1022 -20.63 -13.87 -28.86
CA ALA A 1022 -20.67 -13.19 -30.14
C ALA A 1022 -20.39 -14.16 -31.31
N HIS A 1023 -19.61 -15.21 -31.08
CA HIS A 1023 -19.16 -16.18 -32.08
C HIS A 1023 -20.20 -17.23 -32.45
N ASP A 1024 -21.10 -17.55 -31.51
CA ASP A 1024 -22.18 -18.53 -31.71
C ASP A 1024 -23.00 -18.19 -32.97
N ASP A 1025 -23.26 -19.18 -33.82
CA ASP A 1025 -24.22 -19.00 -34.91
C ASP A 1025 -25.66 -18.79 -34.37
N LEU A 1026 -26.63 -18.61 -35.27
CA LEU A 1026 -28.01 -18.37 -34.85
C LEU A 1026 -28.61 -19.55 -34.09
N GLU A 1027 -28.25 -20.78 -34.43
CA GLU A 1027 -28.78 -21.99 -33.80
C GLU A 1027 -28.18 -22.19 -32.41
N ALA A 1028 -26.84 -22.12 -32.30
CA ALA A 1028 -26.14 -22.13 -31.02
C ALA A 1028 -26.61 -21.00 -30.09
N SER A 1029 -26.76 -19.77 -30.61
CA SER A 1029 -27.29 -18.62 -29.86
C SER A 1029 -28.71 -18.88 -29.33
N VAL A 1030 -29.61 -19.45 -30.15
CA VAL A 1030 -30.97 -19.76 -29.72
C VAL A 1030 -30.98 -20.89 -28.69
N ILE A 1031 -30.22 -21.97 -28.89
CA ILE A 1031 -30.10 -23.09 -27.95
C ILE A 1031 -29.57 -22.61 -26.59
N ARG A 1032 -28.55 -21.76 -26.59
CA ARG A 1032 -27.97 -21.18 -25.36
C ARG A 1032 -28.98 -20.34 -24.60
N ALA A 1033 -29.67 -19.41 -25.28
CA ALA A 1033 -30.70 -18.58 -24.67
C ALA A 1033 -31.91 -19.41 -24.17
N VAL A 1034 -32.29 -20.45 -24.90
CA VAL A 1034 -33.32 -21.42 -24.51
C VAL A 1034 -32.93 -22.14 -23.21
N LYS A 1035 -31.70 -22.67 -23.12
CA LYS A 1035 -31.21 -23.34 -21.91
C LYS A 1035 -31.22 -22.42 -20.69
N GLY A 1036 -30.71 -21.19 -20.84
CA GLY A 1036 -30.74 -20.19 -19.77
C GLY A 1036 -32.17 -19.85 -19.33
N CYS A 1037 -33.09 -19.62 -20.28
CA CYS A 1037 -34.50 -19.35 -19.96
C CYS A 1037 -35.19 -20.55 -19.29
N VAL A 1038 -34.96 -21.78 -19.75
CA VAL A 1038 -35.48 -23.02 -19.15
C VAL A 1038 -35.02 -23.16 -17.70
N GLN A 1039 -33.71 -23.02 -17.46
CA GLN A 1039 -33.11 -23.15 -16.14
C GLN A 1039 -33.60 -22.08 -15.16
N ILE A 1040 -33.64 -20.81 -15.58
CA ILE A 1040 -33.90 -19.68 -14.69
C ILE A 1040 -35.42 -19.46 -14.49
N LEU A 1041 -36.23 -19.69 -15.53
CA LEU A 1041 -37.69 -19.47 -15.49
C LEU A 1041 -38.50 -20.74 -15.19
N GLY A 1042 -37.86 -21.91 -15.07
CA GLY A 1042 -38.53 -23.18 -14.74
C GLY A 1042 -39.46 -23.69 -15.85
N LEU A 1043 -39.13 -23.40 -17.11
CA LEU A 1043 -39.97 -23.73 -18.27
C LEU A 1043 -39.69 -25.14 -18.79
N PRO A 1044 -40.68 -25.84 -19.39
CA PRO A 1044 -40.45 -27.13 -20.02
C PRO A 1044 -39.48 -27.01 -21.21
N GLU A 1045 -38.55 -27.95 -21.34
CA GLU A 1045 -37.58 -27.96 -22.42
C GLU A 1045 -38.28 -28.13 -23.79
N PRO A 1046 -38.05 -27.23 -24.77
CA PRO A 1046 -38.70 -27.31 -26.07
C PRO A 1046 -38.11 -28.46 -26.91
N THR A 1047 -38.96 -29.18 -27.64
CA THR A 1047 -38.49 -30.25 -28.53
C THR A 1047 -37.59 -29.70 -29.65
N PRO A 1048 -36.64 -30.51 -30.18
CA PRO A 1048 -35.77 -30.08 -31.29
C PRO A 1048 -36.56 -29.56 -32.50
N THR A 1049 -37.71 -30.17 -32.81
CA THR A 1049 -38.63 -29.73 -33.87
C THR A 1049 -39.18 -28.31 -33.64
N LYS A 1050 -39.42 -27.93 -32.37
CA LYS A 1050 -39.90 -26.59 -31.99
C LYS A 1050 -38.79 -25.54 -32.10
N ILE A 1051 -37.56 -25.90 -31.75
CA ILE A 1051 -36.37 -25.05 -31.96
C ILE A 1051 -36.15 -24.84 -33.47
N GLN A 1052 -36.18 -25.91 -34.27
CA GLN A 1052 -36.04 -25.82 -35.73
C GLN A 1052 -37.12 -24.94 -36.37
N GLY A 1053 -38.39 -25.10 -35.97
CA GLY A 1053 -39.49 -24.25 -36.42
C GLY A 1053 -39.28 -22.76 -36.09
N ALA A 1054 -38.73 -22.45 -34.91
CA ALA A 1054 -38.39 -21.08 -34.53
C ALA A 1054 -37.23 -20.51 -35.34
N LEU A 1055 -36.21 -21.32 -35.66
CA LEU A 1055 -35.11 -20.91 -36.54
C LEU A 1055 -35.61 -20.59 -37.95
N ASP A 1056 -36.48 -21.42 -38.52
CA ASP A 1056 -37.08 -21.19 -39.84
C ASP A 1056 -38.05 -20.00 -39.85
N TYR A 1057 -38.74 -19.73 -38.73
CA TYR A 1057 -39.51 -18.50 -38.54
C TYR A 1057 -38.61 -17.26 -38.52
N VAL A 1058 -37.52 -17.28 -37.74
CA VAL A 1058 -36.56 -16.17 -37.64
C VAL A 1058 -35.85 -15.88 -38.98
N ARG A 1059 -35.50 -16.92 -39.75
CA ARG A 1059 -34.95 -16.80 -41.11
C ARG A 1059 -35.90 -16.06 -42.07
N ARG A 1060 -37.22 -16.16 -41.85
CA ARG A 1060 -38.28 -15.52 -42.66
C ARG A 1060 -38.80 -14.20 -42.07
N TYR A 1061 -38.45 -13.87 -40.82
CA TYR A 1061 -38.97 -12.72 -40.11
C TYR A 1061 -38.51 -11.39 -40.72
N LYS A 1062 -39.49 -10.57 -41.12
CA LYS A 1062 -39.29 -9.19 -41.61
C LYS A 1062 -39.85 -8.18 -40.59
N PRO A 1063 -39.09 -7.13 -40.23
CA PRO A 1063 -39.56 -6.08 -39.33
C PRO A 1063 -40.63 -5.18 -39.97
N ALA A 1064 -41.46 -4.54 -39.13
CA ALA A 1064 -42.57 -3.67 -39.55
C ALA A 1064 -42.15 -2.31 -40.18
N LYS A 1065 -40.84 -2.08 -40.30
CA LYS A 1065 -40.18 -1.06 -41.12
C LYS A 1065 -38.86 -1.65 -41.61
N THR A 1066 -38.51 -1.42 -42.87
CA THR A 1066 -37.11 -1.46 -43.32
C THR A 1066 -36.36 -0.26 -42.73
N GLY A 1067 -35.09 -0.45 -42.38
CA GLY A 1067 -34.24 0.63 -41.89
C GLY A 1067 -34.14 1.77 -42.91
N GLN A 1068 -33.96 3.00 -42.45
CA GLN A 1068 -33.53 4.07 -43.36
C GLN A 1068 -32.08 3.82 -43.73
N ALA A 1069 -31.76 3.78 -45.03
CA ALA A 1069 -30.37 3.85 -45.47
C ALA A 1069 -29.72 5.10 -44.83
N PRO A 1070 -28.58 4.97 -44.15
CA PRO A 1070 -27.97 6.08 -43.43
C PRO A 1070 -27.75 7.26 -44.38
N THR A 1071 -28.13 8.47 -43.94
CA THR A 1071 -27.97 9.70 -44.72
C THR A 1071 -26.50 9.83 -45.13
N LYS A 1072 -26.22 9.67 -46.44
CA LYS A 1072 -24.88 9.59 -47.06
C LYS A 1072 -23.79 10.26 -46.20
N ILE A 1073 -23.00 9.46 -45.51
CA ILE A 1073 -21.83 9.96 -44.78
C ILE A 1073 -20.85 10.47 -45.84
N LYS A 1074 -20.71 11.80 -45.94
CA LYS A 1074 -19.89 12.45 -46.96
C LYS A 1074 -18.40 12.28 -46.64
N GLY A 1075 -17.80 11.20 -47.12
CA GLY A 1075 -16.34 11.03 -47.11
C GLY A 1075 -15.89 9.90 -48.02
N LYS A 1076 -15.02 10.21 -49.00
CA LYS A 1076 -14.15 9.18 -49.62
C LYS A 1076 -13.16 8.69 -48.54
N PRO A 1077 -12.73 7.42 -48.54
CA PRO A 1077 -11.71 6.95 -47.61
C PRO A 1077 -10.44 7.79 -47.78
N ARG A 1078 -9.85 8.22 -46.66
CA ARG A 1078 -8.56 8.94 -46.62
C ARG A 1078 -7.38 8.00 -46.71
N TYR A 1079 -7.54 6.76 -46.24
CA TYR A 1079 -6.54 5.72 -46.34
C TYR A 1079 -7.18 4.33 -46.34
N PHE A 1080 -6.43 3.34 -46.77
CA PHE A 1080 -6.77 1.93 -46.60
C PHE A 1080 -5.82 1.30 -45.59
N ALA A 1081 -6.34 0.37 -44.79
CA ALA A 1081 -5.58 -0.35 -43.77
C ALA A 1081 -6.11 -1.77 -43.60
N PHE A 1082 -5.28 -2.67 -43.06
CA PHE A 1082 -5.82 -3.85 -42.37
C PHE A 1082 -6.41 -3.43 -41.02
N LEU A 1083 -7.43 -4.14 -40.54
CA LEU A 1083 -7.91 -4.09 -39.16
C LEU A 1083 -7.55 -5.42 -38.46
N PRO A 1084 -6.46 -5.48 -37.67
CA PRO A 1084 -6.04 -6.69 -36.98
C PRO A 1084 -6.94 -7.01 -35.78
N GLU A 1085 -7.44 -8.24 -35.74
CA GLU A 1085 -8.24 -8.84 -34.69
C GLU A 1085 -7.33 -9.30 -33.54
N ILE A 1086 -6.82 -8.33 -32.77
CA ILE A 1086 -5.87 -8.58 -31.68
C ILE A 1086 -6.06 -7.62 -30.50
N ALA A 1087 -5.88 -8.13 -29.28
CA ALA A 1087 -5.83 -7.33 -28.06
C ALA A 1087 -4.36 -7.04 -27.70
N LEU A 1088 -3.93 -5.78 -27.79
CA LEU A 1088 -2.53 -5.40 -27.59
C LEU A 1088 -2.08 -5.48 -26.12
N GLU A 1089 -2.93 -5.09 -25.17
CA GLU A 1089 -2.56 -5.04 -23.74
C GLU A 1089 -2.24 -6.45 -23.17
N PRO A 1090 -3.06 -7.50 -23.36
CA PRO A 1090 -2.72 -8.85 -22.90
C PRO A 1090 -1.52 -9.49 -23.62
N LEU A 1091 -1.29 -9.13 -24.90
CA LEU A 1091 -0.14 -9.62 -25.66
C LEU A 1091 1.19 -9.08 -25.13
N LEU A 1092 1.20 -7.79 -24.74
CA LEU A 1092 2.44 -7.05 -24.47
C LEU A 1092 2.79 -6.98 -22.99
N GLU A 1093 1.83 -7.08 -22.08
CA GLU A 1093 2.09 -7.05 -20.64
C GLU A 1093 3.16 -8.08 -20.18
N PRO A 1094 3.14 -9.36 -20.61
CA PRO A 1094 4.13 -10.35 -20.18
C PRO A 1094 5.55 -10.04 -20.69
N LEU A 1095 5.67 -9.37 -21.84
CA LEU A 1095 6.94 -9.04 -22.48
C LEU A 1095 7.51 -7.69 -21.99
N LEU A 1096 6.63 -6.76 -21.62
CA LEU A 1096 6.99 -5.36 -21.38
C LEU A 1096 6.73 -4.86 -19.95
N GLY A 1097 6.19 -5.67 -19.03
CA GLY A 1097 5.91 -5.27 -17.64
C GLY A 1097 7.13 -4.73 -16.86
N GLY A 1098 8.34 -5.17 -17.25
CA GLY A 1098 9.62 -4.64 -16.76
C GLY A 1098 9.99 -3.24 -17.30
N ILE A 1099 9.49 -2.87 -18.48
CA ILE A 1099 9.96 -1.72 -19.25
C ILE A 1099 9.32 -0.40 -18.75
N PRO A 1100 10.11 0.61 -18.33
CA PRO A 1100 9.58 1.87 -17.80
C PRO A 1100 8.63 2.60 -18.76
N PHE A 1101 8.94 2.60 -20.07
CA PHE A 1101 8.11 3.24 -21.07
C PHE A 1101 6.74 2.57 -21.22
N TRP A 1102 6.67 1.24 -21.15
CA TRP A 1102 5.40 0.50 -21.18
C TRP A 1102 4.50 0.89 -20.00
N ARG A 1103 5.04 0.92 -18.78
CA ARG A 1103 4.30 1.35 -17.57
C ARG A 1103 3.71 2.75 -17.72
N ALA A 1104 4.43 3.67 -18.37
CA ALA A 1104 3.97 5.03 -18.63
C ALA A 1104 2.82 5.11 -19.68
N VAL A 1105 2.80 4.20 -20.68
CA VAL A 1105 1.84 4.26 -21.80
C VAL A 1105 0.73 3.21 -21.77
N LYS A 1106 0.75 2.25 -20.84
CA LYS A 1106 -0.24 1.16 -20.73
C LYS A 1106 -1.70 1.64 -20.73
N SER A 1107 -1.99 2.74 -20.02
CA SER A 1107 -3.33 3.36 -19.99
C SER A 1107 -3.76 4.05 -21.29
N ARG A 1108 -2.87 4.13 -22.28
CA ARG A 1108 -3.04 4.81 -23.58
C ARG A 1108 -2.94 3.84 -24.78
N VAL A 1109 -2.92 2.53 -24.54
CA VAL A 1109 -2.88 1.52 -25.60
C VAL A 1109 -4.12 1.64 -26.49
N THR A 1110 -3.94 1.57 -27.82
CA THR A 1110 -5.06 1.72 -28.76
C THR A 1110 -5.97 0.50 -28.76
N ASN A 1111 -7.28 0.75 -28.60
CA ASN A 1111 -8.33 -0.26 -28.78
C ASN A 1111 -8.76 -0.39 -30.25
N ARG A 1112 -8.25 0.45 -31.17
CA ARG A 1112 -8.56 0.42 -32.61
C ARG A 1112 -7.28 0.19 -33.41
N THR A 1113 -6.81 -1.04 -33.33
CA THR A 1113 -5.70 -1.59 -34.12
C THR A 1113 -5.96 -1.40 -35.62
N HIS A 1114 -4.95 -0.91 -36.33
CA HIS A 1114 -4.95 -0.87 -37.80
C HIS A 1114 -3.52 -0.84 -38.34
N VAL A 1115 -3.32 -1.35 -39.55
CA VAL A 1115 -2.04 -1.35 -40.27
C VAL A 1115 -2.20 -0.58 -41.57
N THR A 1116 -1.66 0.63 -41.66
CA THR A 1116 -1.91 1.54 -42.79
C THR A 1116 -1.19 1.08 -44.07
N LEU A 1117 -1.98 0.61 -45.05
CA LEU A 1117 -1.51 0.18 -46.36
C LEU A 1117 -1.14 1.37 -47.25
N ILE A 1118 -2.06 2.32 -47.42
CA ILE A 1118 -1.87 3.48 -48.31
C ILE A 1118 -2.76 4.65 -47.90
N HIS A 1119 -2.19 5.86 -47.87
CA HIS A 1119 -2.90 7.12 -47.60
C HIS A 1119 -3.11 7.90 -48.91
N GLN A 1120 -4.21 8.67 -49.01
CA GLN A 1120 -4.60 9.40 -50.23
C GLN A 1120 -3.53 10.41 -50.69
N SER A 1121 -2.70 10.92 -49.79
CA SER A 1121 -1.57 11.81 -50.12
C SER A 1121 -0.42 11.12 -50.86
N ALA A 1122 -0.41 9.79 -50.97
CA ALA A 1122 0.53 9.04 -51.82
C ALA A 1122 0.06 8.94 -53.29
N LEU A 1123 -1.07 9.58 -53.63
CA LEU A 1123 -1.51 9.74 -55.01
C LEU A 1123 -0.87 11.00 -55.62
N PRO A 1124 -0.44 10.98 -56.90
CA PRO A 1124 -0.76 9.96 -57.90
C PRO A 1124 0.14 8.71 -57.91
N GLY A 1125 1.28 8.71 -57.21
CA GLY A 1125 2.34 7.69 -57.34
C GLY A 1125 1.89 6.24 -57.19
N LEU A 1126 0.97 5.96 -56.26
CA LEU A 1126 0.48 4.60 -55.97
C LEU A 1126 -0.98 4.35 -56.41
N GLN A 1127 -1.46 5.00 -57.48
CA GLN A 1127 -2.86 4.91 -57.95
C GLN A 1127 -3.34 3.47 -58.23
N ARG A 1128 -2.48 2.58 -58.75
CA ARG A 1128 -2.82 1.17 -59.00
C ARG A 1128 -3.12 0.43 -57.70
N PHE A 1129 -2.24 0.56 -56.70
CA PHE A 1129 -2.40 -0.08 -55.39
C PHE A 1129 -3.59 0.48 -54.59
N TRP A 1130 -3.85 1.79 -54.70
CA TRP A 1130 -5.07 2.42 -54.17
C TRP A 1130 -6.35 1.79 -54.75
N ASN A 1131 -6.40 1.60 -56.08
CA ASN A 1131 -7.55 1.00 -56.75
C ASN A 1131 -7.75 -0.47 -56.35
N GLN A 1132 -6.68 -1.22 -56.06
CA GLN A 1132 -6.75 -2.59 -55.55
C GLN A 1132 -7.26 -2.66 -54.12
N CYS A 1133 -6.75 -1.81 -53.21
CA CYS A 1133 -7.26 -1.70 -51.85
C CYS A 1133 -8.76 -1.33 -51.85
N LYS A 1134 -9.16 -0.42 -52.75
CA LYS A 1134 -10.56 -0.04 -52.99
C LYS A 1134 -11.40 -1.22 -53.49
N SER A 1135 -10.91 -1.98 -54.47
CA SER A 1135 -11.59 -3.18 -54.98
C SER A 1135 -11.85 -4.20 -53.88
N LEU A 1136 -10.83 -4.53 -53.07
CA LEU A 1136 -10.97 -5.45 -51.93
C LEU A 1136 -11.96 -4.94 -50.88
N HIS A 1137 -11.94 -3.63 -50.60
CA HIS A 1137 -12.89 -3.01 -49.67
C HIS A 1137 -14.34 -3.07 -50.18
N GLU A 1138 -14.56 -2.95 -51.48
CA GLU A 1138 -15.89 -2.92 -52.12
C GLU A 1138 -16.50 -4.32 -52.38
N LEU A 1139 -15.77 -5.42 -52.13
CA LEU A 1139 -16.28 -6.80 -52.25
C LEU A 1139 -17.39 -7.07 -51.21
N SER A 1140 -18.61 -7.34 -51.69
CA SER A 1140 -19.84 -7.31 -50.88
C SER A 1140 -20.33 -8.65 -50.32
N THR A 1141 -19.80 -9.79 -50.78
CA THR A 1141 -20.31 -11.13 -50.42
C THR A 1141 -19.35 -11.97 -49.58
N THR A 1142 -18.06 -12.00 -49.93
CA THR A 1142 -17.00 -12.68 -49.15
C THR A 1142 -15.64 -11.95 -49.32
N PRO A 1143 -15.39 -10.86 -48.57
CA PRO A 1143 -14.09 -10.18 -48.61
C PRO A 1143 -12.98 -11.07 -48.02
N PRO A 1144 -11.79 -11.13 -48.64
CA PRO A 1144 -10.71 -12.00 -48.19
C PRO A 1144 -10.14 -11.53 -46.83
N THR A 1145 -9.76 -12.50 -46.01
CA THR A 1145 -9.09 -12.29 -44.73
C THR A 1145 -7.60 -12.64 -44.84
N PHE A 1146 -6.76 -11.84 -44.21
CA PHE A 1146 -5.31 -11.91 -44.30
C PHE A 1146 -4.71 -12.19 -42.92
N LYS A 1147 -3.69 -13.05 -42.89
CA LYS A 1147 -2.89 -13.36 -41.71
C LYS A 1147 -1.64 -12.47 -41.72
N LEU A 1148 -1.45 -11.71 -40.64
CA LEU A 1148 -0.34 -10.78 -40.42
C LEU A 1148 0.64 -11.43 -39.44
N GLN A 1149 1.88 -11.66 -39.85
CA GLN A 1149 2.95 -12.08 -38.93
C GLN A 1149 3.46 -10.84 -38.20
N LEU A 1150 3.37 -10.83 -36.87
CA LEU A 1150 3.94 -9.75 -36.06
C LEU A 1150 5.39 -10.11 -35.72
N GLY A 1151 6.28 -9.14 -35.88
CA GLY A 1151 7.73 -9.37 -35.79
C GLY A 1151 8.33 -8.92 -34.48
N HIS A 1152 8.27 -7.61 -34.22
CA HIS A 1152 8.93 -6.97 -33.09
C HIS A 1152 8.02 -5.93 -32.44
N VAL A 1153 8.13 -5.78 -31.12
CA VAL A 1153 7.78 -4.53 -30.44
C VAL A 1153 8.94 -3.56 -30.68
N VAL A 1154 8.66 -2.33 -31.09
CA VAL A 1154 9.65 -1.26 -31.30
C VAL A 1154 9.18 0.01 -30.60
N TRP A 1155 10.05 0.67 -29.84
CA TRP A 1155 9.71 1.91 -29.12
C TRP A 1155 10.88 2.86 -28.88
N ASN A 1156 10.52 4.10 -28.55
CA ASN A 1156 11.41 5.13 -28.01
C ASN A 1156 10.68 5.93 -26.91
N ASP A 1157 11.26 7.01 -26.42
CA ASP A 1157 10.67 7.84 -25.34
C ASP A 1157 9.35 8.57 -25.70
N ARG A 1158 8.84 8.42 -26.93
CA ARG A 1158 7.66 9.11 -27.46
C ARG A 1158 6.55 8.15 -27.89
N ILE A 1159 6.87 7.02 -28.52
CA ILE A 1159 5.90 6.14 -29.19
C ILE A 1159 6.33 4.68 -29.21
N MET A 1160 5.36 3.77 -29.24
CA MET A 1160 5.55 2.32 -29.38
C MET A 1160 4.72 1.76 -30.53
N ALA A 1161 5.25 0.77 -31.25
CA ALA A 1161 4.60 0.08 -32.36
C ALA A 1161 4.95 -1.42 -32.41
N LEU A 1162 4.12 -2.23 -33.08
CA LEU A 1162 4.44 -3.60 -33.47
C LEU A 1162 4.74 -3.63 -34.98
N THR A 1163 5.82 -4.28 -35.40
CA THR A 1163 6.10 -4.49 -36.82
C THR A 1163 5.23 -5.62 -37.38
N VAL A 1164 4.87 -5.50 -38.66
CA VAL A 1164 4.26 -6.59 -39.42
C VAL A 1164 5.26 -7.03 -40.49
N ASP A 1165 5.83 -8.22 -40.32
CA ASP A 1165 6.97 -8.67 -41.10
C ASP A 1165 6.53 -9.50 -42.32
N ALA A 1166 5.38 -10.16 -42.25
CA ALA A 1166 4.77 -10.84 -43.39
C ALA A 1166 3.24 -10.69 -43.42
N VAL A 1167 2.67 -10.81 -44.63
CA VAL A 1167 1.23 -10.83 -44.89
C VAL A 1167 0.93 -12.02 -45.79
N ALA A 1168 0.01 -12.89 -45.37
CA ALA A 1168 -0.46 -14.05 -46.13
C ALA A 1168 -1.99 -14.04 -46.26
N LEU A 1169 -2.54 -14.79 -47.22
CA LEU A 1169 -3.97 -15.05 -47.33
C LEU A 1169 -4.35 -16.18 -46.36
N GLU A 1170 -5.48 -16.06 -45.65
CA GLU A 1170 -5.86 -17.02 -44.60
C GLU A 1170 -6.85 -18.11 -45.09
N GLN A 1171 -7.73 -17.80 -46.04
CA GLN A 1171 -8.71 -18.76 -46.59
C GLN A 1171 -8.86 -18.67 -48.11
N GLU A 1172 -8.90 -19.82 -48.77
CA GLU A 1172 -9.24 -19.97 -50.19
C GLU A 1172 -10.77 -19.96 -50.39
N GLY A 1173 -11.37 -18.78 -50.36
CA GLY A 1173 -12.79 -18.55 -50.70
C GLY A 1173 -12.99 -17.96 -52.09
N ALA A 1174 -14.23 -17.58 -52.44
CA ALA A 1174 -14.56 -16.95 -53.72
C ALA A 1174 -13.83 -15.59 -53.98
N GLY A 1175 -13.34 -14.93 -52.93
CA GLY A 1175 -12.45 -13.76 -53.01
C GLY A 1175 -10.95 -14.08 -53.06
N GLY A 1176 -10.56 -15.37 -53.00
CA GLY A 1176 -9.17 -15.81 -52.79
C GLY A 1176 -8.20 -15.40 -53.89
N GLN A 1177 -8.63 -15.45 -55.16
CA GLN A 1177 -7.78 -15.03 -56.29
C GLN A 1177 -7.41 -13.54 -56.21
N HIS A 1178 -8.36 -12.67 -55.83
CA HIS A 1178 -8.12 -11.25 -55.62
C HIS A 1178 -7.23 -10.99 -54.39
N GLY A 1179 -7.37 -11.81 -53.34
CA GLY A 1179 -6.52 -11.74 -52.15
C GLY A 1179 -5.07 -12.15 -52.41
N ALA A 1180 -4.85 -13.26 -53.12
CA ALA A 1180 -3.53 -13.74 -53.51
C ALA A 1180 -2.82 -12.76 -54.46
N GLU A 1181 -3.54 -12.23 -55.46
CA GLU A 1181 -3.01 -11.19 -56.35
C GLU A 1181 -2.59 -9.95 -55.55
N PHE A 1182 -3.42 -9.49 -54.61
CA PHE A 1182 -3.13 -8.32 -53.77
C PHE A 1182 -1.85 -8.50 -52.94
N VAL A 1183 -1.66 -9.64 -52.25
CA VAL A 1183 -0.45 -9.90 -51.44
C VAL A 1183 0.83 -9.83 -52.29
N SER A 1184 0.78 -10.38 -53.51
CA SER A 1184 1.91 -10.33 -54.44
C SER A 1184 2.26 -8.91 -54.91
N GLN A 1185 1.27 -8.01 -54.95
CA GLN A 1185 1.38 -6.64 -55.48
C GLN A 1185 1.48 -5.54 -54.40
N ILE A 1186 1.66 -5.89 -53.11
CA ILE A 1186 2.00 -4.90 -52.07
C ILE A 1186 3.37 -4.28 -52.40
N PRO A 1187 3.48 -2.94 -52.62
CA PRO A 1187 4.75 -2.31 -52.93
C PRO A 1187 5.77 -2.45 -51.79
N GLU A 1188 7.06 -2.49 -52.12
CA GLU A 1188 8.11 -2.66 -51.11
C GLU A 1188 8.15 -1.49 -50.09
N GLU A 1189 7.95 -0.26 -50.58
CA GLU A 1189 7.73 0.95 -49.75
C GLU A 1189 6.51 0.85 -48.81
N ALA A 1190 5.55 -0.01 -49.12
CA ALA A 1190 4.42 -0.29 -48.22
C ALA A 1190 4.79 -1.39 -47.21
N ARG A 1191 5.48 -2.46 -47.65
CA ARG A 1191 5.97 -3.54 -46.77
C ARG A 1191 6.87 -3.02 -45.66
N GLN A 1192 7.85 -2.19 -46.01
CA GLN A 1192 8.85 -1.65 -45.08
C GLN A 1192 8.25 -0.82 -43.93
N ARG A 1193 7.02 -0.31 -44.06
CA ARG A 1193 6.34 0.49 -43.04
C ARG A 1193 5.08 -0.14 -42.44
N LEU A 1194 4.81 -1.43 -42.67
CA LEU A 1194 3.66 -2.11 -42.05
C LEU A 1194 3.90 -2.24 -40.54
N HIS A 1195 3.07 -1.58 -39.76
CA HIS A 1195 3.10 -1.61 -38.31
C HIS A 1195 1.71 -1.36 -37.70
N ILE A 1196 1.54 -1.75 -36.44
CA ILE A 1196 0.43 -1.35 -35.58
C ILE A 1196 0.98 -0.34 -34.56
N THR A 1197 0.50 0.90 -34.54
CA THR A 1197 0.82 1.82 -33.44
C THR A 1197 0.21 1.28 -32.15
N VAL A 1198 1.01 1.09 -31.09
CA VAL A 1198 0.55 0.54 -29.81
C VAL A 1198 0.02 1.65 -28.92
N ALA A 1199 0.87 2.63 -28.61
CA ALA A 1199 0.55 3.75 -27.72
C ALA A 1199 1.49 4.94 -27.98
N THR A 1200 1.03 6.14 -27.62
CA THR A 1200 1.85 7.36 -27.55
C THR A 1200 2.07 7.76 -26.09
N ARG A 1201 3.19 8.43 -25.80
CA ARG A 1201 3.52 8.97 -24.46
C ARG A 1201 2.37 9.83 -23.89
N ASP A 1202 1.86 10.72 -24.73
CA ASP A 1202 0.74 11.59 -24.43
C ASP A 1202 0.06 12.06 -25.74
N GLY A 1203 -0.90 12.98 -25.64
CA GLY A 1203 -1.68 13.48 -26.77
C GLY A 1203 -1.00 14.54 -27.64
N SER A 1204 0.25 14.93 -27.35
CA SER A 1204 1.05 15.83 -28.19
C SER A 1204 1.85 15.09 -29.27
N VAL A 1205 2.12 13.79 -29.06
CA VAL A 1205 2.82 12.91 -30.01
C VAL A 1205 1.81 12.41 -31.05
N ALA A 1206 2.13 12.57 -32.33
CA ALA A 1206 1.23 12.13 -33.40
C ALA A 1206 1.42 10.62 -33.66
N PRO A 1207 0.35 9.79 -33.71
CA PRO A 1207 0.47 8.35 -33.97
C PRO A 1207 1.22 7.98 -35.26
N VAL A 1208 1.24 8.89 -36.25
CA VAL A 1208 1.99 8.73 -37.50
C VAL A 1208 3.52 8.73 -37.31
N GLU A 1209 4.05 9.24 -36.20
CA GLU A 1209 5.49 9.16 -35.87
C GLU A 1209 5.99 7.71 -35.80
N ALA A 1210 5.11 6.76 -35.48
CA ALA A 1210 5.43 5.32 -35.46
C ALA A 1210 5.86 4.80 -36.83
N LYS A 1211 5.34 5.39 -37.92
CA LYS A 1211 5.73 5.06 -39.29
C LYS A 1211 7.23 5.30 -39.49
N THR A 1212 7.69 6.50 -39.17
CA THR A 1212 9.09 6.90 -39.34
C THR A 1212 10.01 6.14 -38.38
N MET A 1213 9.56 5.85 -37.16
CA MET A 1213 10.31 5.01 -36.22
C MET A 1213 10.54 3.60 -36.78
N VAL A 1214 9.51 2.95 -37.34
CA VAL A 1214 9.64 1.59 -37.90
C VAL A 1214 10.43 1.58 -39.21
N GLU A 1215 10.26 2.60 -40.06
CA GLU A 1215 11.07 2.77 -41.28
C GLU A 1215 12.57 2.91 -40.94
N ASN A 1216 12.91 3.76 -39.96
CA ASN A 1216 14.30 3.94 -39.52
C ASN A 1216 14.86 2.67 -38.85
N TRP A 1217 14.10 2.03 -37.96
CA TRP A 1217 14.52 0.82 -37.24
C TRP A 1217 14.80 -0.36 -38.19
N ARG A 1218 14.03 -0.50 -39.27
CA ARG A 1218 14.29 -1.53 -40.30
C ARG A 1218 15.52 -1.26 -41.16
N LEU A 1219 15.98 -0.01 -41.26
CA LEU A 1219 17.25 0.34 -41.90
C LEU A 1219 18.44 0.19 -40.92
N ASP A 1220 18.25 0.57 -39.66
CA ASP A 1220 19.23 0.49 -38.58
C ASP A 1220 18.53 0.20 -37.25
N HIS A 1221 18.72 -1.03 -36.75
CA HIS A 1221 18.05 -1.52 -35.54
C HIS A 1221 18.49 -0.80 -34.26
N SER A 1222 19.55 0.02 -34.29
CA SER A 1222 19.98 0.84 -33.15
C SER A 1222 19.13 2.10 -32.94
N THR A 1223 18.33 2.50 -33.94
CA THR A 1223 17.57 3.77 -33.91
C THR A 1223 16.34 3.77 -33.00
N ALA A 1224 15.95 2.62 -32.47
CA ALA A 1224 14.88 2.46 -31.49
C ALA A 1224 15.11 1.20 -30.65
N HIS A 1225 14.55 1.14 -29.44
CA HIS A 1225 14.54 -0.09 -28.66
C HIS A 1225 13.60 -1.11 -29.30
N SER A 1226 13.96 -2.39 -29.28
CA SER A 1226 13.09 -3.44 -29.82
C SER A 1226 13.20 -4.75 -29.07
N LEU A 1227 12.09 -5.49 -29.02
CA LEU A 1227 12.02 -6.86 -28.52
C LEU A 1227 11.31 -7.75 -29.57
N PRO A 1228 11.84 -8.94 -29.88
CA PRO A 1228 11.16 -9.87 -30.79
C PRO A 1228 9.86 -10.37 -30.18
N LEU A 1229 8.84 -10.46 -31.02
CA LEU A 1229 7.66 -11.28 -30.77
C LEU A 1229 7.98 -12.71 -31.26
N GLY A 1230 7.40 -13.73 -30.61
CA GLY A 1230 7.47 -15.11 -31.09
C GLY A 1230 6.56 -15.33 -32.31
N ASP A 1231 6.00 -16.53 -32.44
CA ASP A 1231 5.03 -16.88 -33.50
C ASP A 1231 3.64 -16.23 -33.30
N VAL A 1232 3.62 -14.91 -33.12
CA VAL A 1232 2.40 -14.11 -32.91
C VAL A 1232 1.84 -13.71 -34.27
N THR A 1233 0.59 -14.07 -34.51
CA THR A 1233 -0.11 -13.72 -35.75
C THR A 1233 -1.44 -13.05 -35.47
N ALA A 1234 -1.82 -12.11 -36.32
CA ALA A 1234 -3.07 -11.39 -36.22
C ALA A 1234 -3.85 -11.50 -37.53
N THR A 1235 -5.14 -11.81 -37.44
CA THR A 1235 -6.03 -11.94 -38.59
C THR A 1235 -6.70 -10.60 -38.89
N GLY A 1236 -6.92 -10.23 -40.15
CA GLY A 1236 -7.58 -8.96 -40.48
C GLY A 1236 -7.98 -8.78 -41.94
N ARG A 1237 -8.88 -7.81 -42.19
CA ARG A 1237 -9.37 -7.46 -43.53
C ARG A 1237 -8.99 -6.05 -43.95
N VAL A 1238 -8.89 -5.82 -45.27
CA VAL A 1238 -8.65 -4.50 -45.86
C VAL A 1238 -9.92 -3.63 -45.78
N LYS A 1239 -9.82 -2.45 -45.18
CA LYS A 1239 -10.92 -1.49 -45.07
C LYS A 1239 -10.49 -0.07 -45.39
N GLY A 1240 -11.39 0.69 -46.02
CA GLY A 1240 -11.24 2.14 -46.23
C GLY A 1240 -11.61 2.89 -44.95
N LEU A 1241 -10.70 3.72 -44.45
CA LEU A 1241 -10.85 4.47 -43.21
C LEU A 1241 -10.93 5.98 -43.48
N GLN A 1242 -11.74 6.65 -42.67
CA GLN A 1242 -11.76 8.10 -42.52
C GLN A 1242 -10.99 8.42 -41.22
N ALA A 1243 -10.17 9.48 -41.27
CA ALA A 1243 -9.28 9.89 -40.18
C ALA A 1243 -10.06 10.50 -39.00
#